data_AF-A0A6I8TGG2-F1
#
_entry.id   AF-A0A6I8TGG2-F1
#
_cell.length_a   1.000
_cell.length_b   1.000
_cell.length_c   1.000
_cell.angle_alpha   90.00
_cell.angle_beta   90.00
_cell.angle_gamma   90.00
#
_symmetry.space_group_name_H-M   'P 1'
#
loop_
_entity.id
_entity.type
_entity.pdbx_description
1 polymer ?
#
loop_
_entity_poly.entity_id
_entity_poly.type
_entity_poly.pdbx_seq_one_letter_code
_entity_poly.pdbx_strand_id
1 'polypeptide(L)'
;MFGTLHNDIEGSLLVTLEQVYGPLMLSNTEWSENVKAHVLVAYNTFMTFLTDIHHKLSGFTLLYVPREGSDMDVQEVVLNRTTIKRLEAVVIEWTSQIRSTINDTQHSVPDDLICPSDEYNFWIYRHEVLFAIQSQFKNVNVLHILEILDLAQSLYTKPLRDVLNDLMIEIEIAEANIPFIKLLVDPCFAIRTLDNEDDLCSQLIYVMHIIRFIGEDSSHLRQDECITKLFLYLSNEIVSCCMQSIDVDKILSGSPSYGIEVCNIKINCCESYKIIYEEMIEHFQDVYAWRLDYAVIFNRIDAFMQRLYDMLEICHAMTIFAKHGGGNSYKNYRFSCNNAKMYENKCNQVEAIFATGIEKIQAVAGSILDINNKEWYTSIANFREMLKNLDDIIENLLSNVFLIADNLEEKINVLITILNFYKRESIRESFMRKISDIWNAFKEELTNLSKTVSSGINNYPTLFPKKSGQFALLKIKFERINRLKDLLERCRFFPLYSETDEILTLFESCEKQVKVALKSYNDLWIKSVSVDLGSWYHRHLICRSQIRPGLLECHIERRMLDIFEEAYFFKVSGAIVPSVIDMERNDNVKLTFDNVIRIILYFNNVISSISDKERLFFKPMIQQTERKLEPLKIKLTWEEDLGEYIDTFVTNVKDLLDVIQVYKKENLTIATWMENIYNILLFKLNHDKAQQLPDFIGDIKNQKRESISELVRLYSEISKHIFCIYETLGSNIRKMSESWAQYVHKIDHLLKAAVFNSSLNTLENILMALQKEAAPILSIELILNKYGITYQPSLESIETALKRLPNEVTSIIKIIPSMCQRFQIDSQCNFYDDFLQDSKFETIENAIHSNIKHTVEELCDFREKWGVFRPFWIINRKAFIDKFKLSSMTSEAFQKNNEKFEELLNQLATQRDSTVCKCVEVDAMKLKLAITNHINDWQIKYIEYLKCVAYGQIIDFHQMLKHNMEALSVEPKEVEDLKTLEKTYQSCFDSIPALKEEIGTIIKYFNVLEKSVSDLLPEAYQLRCNIHSNWQQYTDFLSKVKDQIENYQNLFKLSMANDVADLKVDAIEMLKMLDDQLPINKEILPEEAFITIDLLIKRLEFLEAQERNIEKKFRLLGIDYHPLDVIMEIRYKLESMKLIWKFVEQWNIIKKQIIFQKYEPMNVEEISKNICLVTCELQQLDNILKKELTYPILQATKAEFENVHVTFSIMVDMKRSHMRERHWTEIILMTNL
;
A
#
# COMPACT_ATOMS: atom_id res chain seq x y z
N MET A 1 -17.91 43.40 27.84
CA MET A 1 -19.34 43.06 27.69
C MET A 1 -19.57 41.71 28.35
N PHE A 2 -20.60 41.59 29.18
CA PHE A 2 -21.08 40.32 29.75
C PHE A 2 -22.46 40.04 29.14
N GLY A 3 -22.74 38.80 28.73
CA GLY A 3 -24.04 38.39 28.18
C GLY A 3 -24.17 36.87 28.12
N THR A 4 -25.40 36.35 28.22
CA THR A 4 -25.75 34.92 28.16
C THR A 4 -26.52 34.64 26.88
N LEU A 5 -26.01 33.76 26.01
CA LEU A 5 -26.70 33.25 24.82
C LEU A 5 -27.31 31.87 25.15
N HIS A 6 -28.55 31.61 24.74
CA HIS A 6 -29.15 30.27 24.82
C HIS A 6 -28.75 29.41 23.61
N ASN A 7 -29.01 28.10 23.67
CA ASN A 7 -28.70 27.14 22.59
C ASN A 7 -29.33 27.51 21.24
N ASP A 8 -30.45 28.24 21.27
CA ASP A 8 -31.06 28.85 20.08
C ASP A 8 -30.45 30.24 19.85
N ILE A 9 -29.43 30.28 19.00
CA ILE A 9 -28.63 31.47 18.71
C ILE A 9 -29.50 32.52 18.00
N GLU A 10 -30.35 32.09 17.07
CA GLU A 10 -31.19 32.95 16.24
C GLU A 10 -32.32 33.56 17.07
N GLY A 11 -33.03 32.75 17.86
CA GLY A 11 -34.07 33.24 18.76
C GLY A 11 -33.52 34.15 19.87
N SER A 12 -32.33 33.84 20.41
CA SER A 12 -31.65 34.73 21.38
C SER A 12 -31.30 36.09 20.77
N LEU A 13 -30.81 36.09 19.52
CA LEU A 13 -30.49 37.31 18.78
C LEU A 13 -31.76 38.13 18.51
N LEU A 14 -32.84 37.48 18.09
CA LEU A 14 -34.12 38.09 17.78
C LEU A 14 -34.74 38.78 18.99
N VAL A 15 -34.80 38.10 20.14
CA VAL A 15 -35.30 38.67 21.39
C VAL A 15 -34.46 39.87 21.85
N THR A 16 -33.13 39.76 21.75
CA THR A 16 -32.22 40.85 22.17
C THR A 16 -32.38 42.08 21.27
N LEU A 17 -32.45 41.87 19.95
CA LEU A 17 -32.65 42.96 19.00
C LEU A 17 -34.03 43.60 19.19
N GLU A 18 -35.09 42.82 19.30
CA GLU A 18 -36.46 43.32 19.38
C GLU A 18 -36.77 44.03 20.71
N GLN A 19 -36.29 43.49 21.84
CA GLN A 19 -36.66 44.00 23.17
C GLN A 19 -35.67 45.04 23.72
N VAL A 20 -34.40 44.98 23.35
CA VAL A 20 -33.36 45.87 23.90
C VAL A 20 -32.94 46.92 22.87
N TYR A 21 -32.50 46.49 21.69
CA TYR A 21 -31.94 47.42 20.70
C TYR A 21 -33.00 48.19 19.90
N GLY A 22 -34.15 47.58 19.60
CA GLY A 22 -35.27 48.22 18.89
C GLY A 22 -35.79 49.48 19.59
N PRO A 23 -36.20 49.41 20.88
CA PRO A 23 -36.65 50.58 21.63
C PRO A 23 -35.56 51.65 21.79
N LEU A 24 -34.29 51.23 21.93
CA LEU A 24 -33.15 52.14 22.02
C LEU A 24 -32.95 52.92 20.71
N MET A 25 -33.08 52.27 19.56
CA MET A 25 -32.96 52.91 18.23
C MET A 25 -34.13 53.85 17.94
N LEU A 26 -35.35 53.50 18.35
CA LEU A 26 -36.55 54.33 18.14
C LEU A 26 -36.58 55.57 19.05
N SER A 27 -36.16 55.45 20.31
CA SER A 27 -36.15 56.55 21.30
C SER A 27 -34.97 57.51 21.17
N ASN A 28 -33.96 57.20 20.36
CA ASN A 28 -32.77 58.03 20.23
C ASN A 28 -33.06 59.37 19.53
N THR A 29 -32.77 60.48 20.22
CA THR A 29 -32.92 61.87 19.75
C THR A 29 -31.62 62.51 19.27
N GLU A 30 -30.48 61.85 19.44
CA GLU A 30 -29.16 62.41 19.08
C GLU A 30 -28.83 62.26 17.59
N TRP A 31 -29.53 61.38 16.87
CA TRP A 31 -29.31 61.12 15.46
C TRP A 31 -30.04 62.12 14.56
N SER A 32 -29.40 62.52 13.46
CA SER A 32 -30.08 63.27 12.40
C SER A 32 -31.16 62.41 11.74
N GLU A 33 -32.24 63.04 11.26
CA GLU A 33 -33.38 62.30 10.69
C GLU A 33 -32.99 61.37 9.53
N ASN A 34 -32.01 61.76 8.71
CA ASN A 34 -31.52 60.94 7.61
C ASN A 34 -30.78 59.69 8.10
N VAL A 35 -29.92 59.83 9.12
CA VAL A 35 -29.17 58.69 9.69
C VAL A 35 -30.14 57.74 10.39
N LYS A 36 -31.07 58.28 11.17
CA LYS A 36 -32.11 57.51 11.86
C LYS A 36 -32.98 56.73 10.86
N ALA A 37 -33.39 57.37 9.76
CA ALA A 37 -34.15 56.70 8.71
C ALA A 37 -33.38 55.55 8.04
N HIS A 38 -32.10 55.73 7.72
CA HIS A 38 -31.27 54.67 7.12
C HIS A 38 -31.05 53.47 8.04
N VAL A 39 -30.77 53.72 9.32
CA VAL A 39 -30.58 52.66 10.32
C VAL A 39 -31.88 51.89 10.55
N LEU A 40 -33.03 52.58 10.62
CA LEU A 40 -34.33 51.92 10.78
C LEU A 40 -34.74 51.07 9.57
N VAL A 41 -34.41 51.50 8.34
CA VAL A 41 -34.58 50.65 7.14
C VAL A 41 -33.77 49.36 7.29
N ALA A 42 -32.46 49.47 7.55
CA ALA A 42 -31.58 48.31 7.67
C ALA A 42 -31.98 47.40 8.83
N TYR A 43 -32.41 47.97 9.95
CA TYR A 43 -32.90 47.24 11.11
C TYR A 43 -34.19 46.46 10.77
N ASN A 44 -35.18 47.10 10.16
CA ASN A 44 -36.42 46.43 9.77
C ASN A 44 -36.16 45.31 8.74
N THR A 45 -35.30 45.54 7.75
CA THR A 45 -34.90 44.49 6.78
C THR A 45 -34.14 43.33 7.42
N PHE A 46 -33.30 43.61 8.42
CA PHE A 46 -32.59 42.56 9.15
C PHE A 46 -33.55 41.77 10.06
N MET A 47 -34.47 42.46 10.73
CA MET A 47 -35.48 41.83 11.56
C MET A 47 -36.47 40.98 10.76
N THR A 48 -36.89 41.40 9.57
CA THR A 48 -37.71 40.56 8.68
C THR A 48 -36.99 39.27 8.30
N PHE A 49 -35.71 39.36 7.92
CA PHE A 49 -34.88 38.21 7.56
C PHE A 49 -34.65 37.25 8.73
N LEU A 50 -34.29 37.78 9.91
CA LEU A 50 -34.00 36.97 11.09
C LEU A 50 -35.27 36.27 11.61
N THR A 51 -36.41 36.97 11.61
CA THR A 51 -37.72 36.41 12.00
C THR A 51 -38.12 35.28 11.05
N ASP A 52 -37.95 35.49 9.74
CA ASP A 52 -38.28 34.50 8.73
C ASP A 52 -37.43 33.22 8.87
N ILE A 53 -36.11 33.33 9.04
CA ILE A 53 -35.22 32.18 9.22
C ILE A 53 -35.57 31.37 10.46
N HIS A 54 -35.67 32.03 11.61
CA HIS A 54 -35.87 31.35 12.89
C HIS A 54 -37.18 30.55 12.92
N HIS A 55 -38.26 31.15 12.40
CA HIS A 55 -39.57 30.51 12.42
C HIS A 55 -39.75 29.48 11.29
N LYS A 56 -39.17 29.69 10.11
CA LYS A 56 -39.18 28.67 9.03
C LYS A 56 -38.51 27.37 9.46
N LEU A 57 -37.41 27.43 10.21
CA LEU A 57 -36.77 26.25 10.78
C LEU A 57 -37.67 25.48 11.75
N SER A 58 -38.64 26.17 12.36
CA SER A 58 -39.62 25.59 13.28
C SER A 58 -40.92 25.15 12.57
N GLY A 59 -41.01 25.28 11.24
CA GLY A 59 -42.21 24.95 10.46
C GLY A 59 -43.34 25.98 10.55
N PHE A 60 -43.06 27.22 10.98
CA PHE A 60 -44.06 28.28 11.08
C PHE A 60 -43.63 29.52 10.29
N THR A 61 -44.58 30.27 9.74
CA THR A 61 -44.29 31.57 9.12
C THR A 61 -44.78 32.68 10.03
N LEU A 62 -43.86 33.42 10.64
CA LEU A 62 -44.17 34.58 11.49
C LEU A 62 -43.78 35.88 10.76
N LEU A 63 -44.74 36.78 10.61
CA LEU A 63 -44.54 38.08 9.99
C LEU A 63 -43.93 39.07 11.00
N TYR A 64 -42.79 39.67 10.66
CA TYR A 64 -42.18 40.72 11.49
C TYR A 64 -43.06 41.97 11.52
N VAL A 65 -43.44 42.42 12.72
CA VAL A 65 -44.23 43.65 12.92
C VAL A 65 -43.35 44.76 13.50
N PRO A 66 -43.10 45.86 12.77
CA PRO A 66 -42.27 46.96 13.24
C PRO A 66 -43.01 47.73 14.35
N ARG A 67 -42.26 48.14 15.39
CA ARG A 67 -42.78 49.01 16.48
C ARG A 67 -42.80 50.50 16.12
N GLU A 68 -42.43 50.83 14.89
CA GLU A 68 -42.33 52.20 14.41
C GLU A 68 -43.71 52.82 14.24
N GLY A 69 -44.03 53.87 15.02
CA GLY A 69 -45.33 54.55 14.98
C GLY A 69 -46.46 53.86 15.76
N SER A 70 -46.17 52.78 16.49
CA SER A 70 -47.17 52.04 17.29
C SER A 70 -47.67 52.84 18.51
N ASP A 71 -46.84 53.72 19.07
CA ASP A 71 -47.18 54.55 20.24
C ASP A 71 -47.74 55.94 19.84
N MET A 72 -47.87 56.22 18.53
CA MET A 72 -48.29 57.51 17.99
C MET A 72 -49.70 57.42 17.40
N ASP A 73 -50.46 58.52 17.46
CA ASP A 73 -51.79 58.57 16.84
C ASP A 73 -51.67 58.51 15.30
N VAL A 74 -52.64 57.84 14.67
CA VAL A 74 -52.62 57.53 13.23
C VAL A 74 -52.46 58.80 12.40
N GLN A 75 -53.07 59.90 12.83
CA GLN A 75 -53.02 61.20 12.14
C GLN A 75 -51.62 61.86 12.18
N GLU A 76 -50.83 61.61 13.23
CA GLU A 76 -49.48 62.15 13.36
C GLU A 76 -48.47 61.39 12.49
N VAL A 77 -48.63 60.06 12.40
CA VAL A 77 -47.73 59.21 11.61
C VAL A 77 -47.91 59.45 10.10
N VAL A 78 -49.14 59.72 9.65
CA VAL A 78 -49.46 60.00 8.23
C VAL A 78 -48.77 61.29 7.72
N LEU A 79 -48.44 62.23 8.60
CA LEU A 79 -47.71 63.45 8.23
C LEU A 79 -46.24 63.17 7.88
N ASN A 80 -45.67 62.06 8.36
CA ASN A 80 -44.29 61.69 8.11
C ASN A 80 -44.16 60.77 6.88
N ARG A 81 -43.75 61.35 5.75
CA ARG A 81 -43.58 60.60 4.50
C ARG A 81 -42.49 59.51 4.55
N THR A 82 -41.51 59.64 5.45
CA THR A 82 -40.40 58.68 5.53
C THR A 82 -40.78 57.42 6.30
N THR A 83 -41.62 57.53 7.34
CA THR A 83 -42.16 56.39 8.09
C THR A 83 -43.13 55.60 7.22
N ILE A 84 -44.01 56.26 6.46
CA ILE A 84 -44.92 55.61 5.51
C ILE A 84 -44.13 54.71 4.53
N LYS A 85 -43.08 55.23 3.88
CA LYS A 85 -42.27 54.45 2.94
C LYS A 85 -41.60 53.22 3.57
N ARG A 86 -41.24 53.27 4.85
CA ARG A 86 -40.66 52.12 5.57
C ARG A 86 -41.73 51.09 5.90
N LEU A 87 -42.92 51.52 6.33
CA LEU A 87 -44.06 50.65 6.57
C LEU A 87 -44.53 49.97 5.27
N GLU A 88 -44.52 50.70 4.14
CA GLU A 88 -44.79 50.13 2.80
C GLU A 88 -43.80 49.02 2.44
N ALA A 89 -42.50 49.20 2.71
CA ALA A 89 -41.49 48.18 2.44
C ALA A 89 -41.72 46.89 3.25
N VAL A 90 -42.15 47.00 4.51
CA VAL A 90 -42.49 45.85 5.35
C VAL A 90 -43.75 45.14 4.83
N VAL A 91 -44.78 45.88 4.41
CA VAL A 91 -46.01 45.30 3.84
C VAL A 91 -45.77 44.57 2.51
N ILE A 92 -44.86 45.07 1.69
CA ILE A 92 -44.42 44.36 0.47
C ILE A 92 -43.82 43.01 0.84
N GLU A 93 -42.98 42.97 1.87
CA GLU A 93 -42.36 41.73 2.34
C GLU A 93 -43.39 40.75 2.91
N TRP A 94 -44.37 41.23 3.71
CA TRP A 94 -45.49 40.40 4.15
C TRP A 94 -46.24 39.78 2.98
N THR A 95 -46.53 40.57 1.94
CA THR A 95 -47.24 40.11 0.74
C THR A 95 -46.45 39.02 0.01
N SER A 96 -45.12 39.14 -0.05
CA SER A 96 -44.22 38.14 -0.65
C SER A 96 -44.19 36.84 0.16
N GLN A 97 -44.04 36.94 1.48
CA GLN A 97 -43.99 35.79 2.37
C GLN A 97 -45.29 34.98 2.35
N ILE A 98 -46.45 35.65 2.41
CA ILE A 98 -47.76 34.98 2.38
C ILE A 98 -47.99 34.28 1.03
N ARG A 99 -47.58 34.90 -0.10
CA ARG A 99 -47.64 34.23 -1.41
C ARG A 99 -46.77 32.98 -1.46
N SER A 100 -45.57 33.04 -0.88
CA SER A 100 -44.68 31.89 -0.83
C SER A 100 -45.30 30.73 -0.04
N THR A 101 -45.96 31.00 1.10
CA THR A 101 -46.60 29.96 1.91
C THR A 101 -47.85 29.39 1.25
N ILE A 102 -48.64 30.22 0.55
CA ILE A 102 -49.80 29.76 -0.23
C ILE A 102 -49.35 28.78 -1.32
N ASN A 103 -48.25 29.08 -2.01
CA ASN A 103 -47.74 28.26 -3.11
C ASN A 103 -47.14 26.91 -2.65
N ASP A 104 -46.93 26.69 -1.35
CA ASP A 104 -46.35 25.47 -0.78
C ASP A 104 -47.36 24.29 -0.74
N THR A 105 -47.74 23.82 -1.92
CA THR A 105 -48.87 22.89 -2.16
C THR A 105 -48.44 21.42 -2.27
N GLN A 106 -47.16 21.11 -2.10
CA GLN A 106 -46.61 19.77 -2.31
C GLN A 106 -45.70 19.37 -1.16
N HIS A 107 -45.52 18.06 -0.96
CA HIS A 107 -44.52 17.54 -0.04
C HIS A 107 -43.11 17.93 -0.50
N SER A 108 -42.26 18.31 0.44
CA SER A 108 -40.90 18.79 0.18
C SER A 108 -39.89 17.68 -0.18
N VAL A 109 -40.26 16.40 -0.04
CA VAL A 109 -39.40 15.23 -0.28
C VAL A 109 -39.94 14.39 -1.44
N PRO A 110 -39.35 14.48 -2.66
CA PRO A 110 -39.85 13.79 -3.85
C PRO A 110 -39.70 12.26 -3.83
N ASP A 111 -38.74 11.73 -3.06
CA ASP A 111 -38.30 10.33 -3.18
C ASP A 111 -38.93 9.37 -2.15
N ASP A 112 -39.69 9.85 -1.18
CA ASP A 112 -40.29 8.97 -0.16
C ASP A 112 -41.59 8.29 -0.63
N LEU A 113 -41.88 7.12 -0.03
CA LEU A 113 -43.15 6.42 -0.19
C LEU A 113 -44.26 7.13 0.60
N ILE A 114 -44.73 8.27 0.09
CA ILE A 114 -45.81 9.05 0.71
C ILE A 114 -47.07 8.18 0.84
N CYS A 115 -47.50 7.95 2.06
CA CYS A 115 -48.67 7.15 2.40
C CYS A 115 -49.87 8.06 2.71
N PRO A 116 -51.10 7.53 2.75
CA PRO A 116 -52.30 8.33 3.07
C PRO A 116 -52.22 9.03 4.44
N SER A 117 -51.47 8.47 5.40
CA SER A 117 -51.19 9.10 6.68
C SER A 117 -50.33 10.36 6.56
N ASP A 118 -49.36 10.36 5.65
CA ASP A 118 -48.44 11.48 5.47
C ASP A 118 -49.14 12.64 4.76
N GLU A 119 -49.97 12.31 3.78
CA GLU A 119 -50.87 13.27 3.13
C GLU A 119 -51.83 13.91 4.15
N TYR A 120 -52.42 13.12 5.05
CA TYR A 120 -53.27 13.64 6.13
C TYR A 120 -52.52 14.63 7.04
N ASN A 121 -51.30 14.28 7.47
CA ASN A 121 -50.47 15.14 8.31
C ASN A 121 -50.06 16.44 7.58
N PHE A 122 -49.78 16.36 6.27
CA PHE A 122 -49.49 17.53 5.45
C PHE A 122 -50.67 18.50 5.39
N TRP A 123 -51.90 18.00 5.20
CA TRP A 123 -53.08 18.87 5.19
C TRP A 123 -53.36 19.50 6.56
N ILE A 124 -53.09 18.80 7.67
CA ILE A 124 -53.13 19.39 9.02
C ILE A 124 -52.09 20.51 9.14
N TYR A 125 -50.83 20.21 8.79
CA TYR A 125 -49.74 21.18 8.86
C TYR A 125 -50.05 22.43 8.01
N ARG A 126 -50.51 22.23 6.76
CA ARG A 126 -50.89 23.31 5.84
C ARG A 126 -52.01 24.16 6.43
N HIS A 127 -53.05 23.54 6.99
CA HIS A 127 -54.12 24.25 7.69
C HIS A 127 -53.59 25.08 8.85
N GLU A 128 -52.79 24.48 9.74
CA GLU A 128 -52.24 25.14 10.92
C GLU A 128 -51.35 26.35 10.55
N VAL A 129 -50.49 26.22 9.54
CA VAL A 129 -49.61 27.31 9.09
C VAL A 129 -50.41 28.45 8.46
N LEU A 130 -51.34 28.16 7.56
CA LEU A 130 -52.15 29.20 6.91
C LEU A 130 -53.09 29.89 7.91
N PHE A 131 -53.69 29.14 8.84
CA PHE A 131 -54.53 29.67 9.90
C PHE A 131 -53.73 30.51 10.92
N ALA A 132 -52.49 30.12 11.22
CA ALA A 132 -51.58 30.91 12.05
C ALA A 132 -51.28 32.28 11.41
N ILE A 133 -51.05 32.34 10.10
CA ILE A 133 -50.87 33.61 9.36
C ILE A 133 -52.15 34.45 9.46
N GLN A 134 -53.34 33.87 9.24
CA GLN A 134 -54.61 34.58 9.38
C GLN A 134 -54.78 35.19 10.78
N SER A 135 -54.37 34.46 11.83
CA SER A 135 -54.45 34.91 13.21
C SER A 135 -53.50 36.08 13.53
N GLN A 136 -52.35 36.16 12.86
CA GLN A 136 -51.39 37.27 13.04
C GLN A 136 -51.98 38.63 12.58
N PHE A 137 -52.84 38.64 11.56
CA PHE A 137 -53.51 39.86 11.08
C PHE A 137 -54.59 40.40 12.02
N LYS A 138 -54.97 39.63 13.07
CA LYS A 138 -55.85 40.11 14.14
C LYS A 138 -55.09 40.93 15.20
N ASN A 139 -53.76 41.04 15.09
CA ASN A 139 -52.94 41.82 16.01
C ASN A 139 -53.21 43.33 15.86
N VAL A 140 -53.42 44.01 16.98
CA VAL A 140 -53.71 45.45 17.06
C VAL A 140 -52.67 46.30 16.33
N ASN A 141 -51.38 45.94 16.42
CA ASN A 141 -50.31 46.70 15.77
C ASN A 141 -50.32 46.55 14.24
N VAL A 142 -50.71 45.38 13.73
CA VAL A 142 -50.85 45.13 12.29
C VAL A 142 -52.04 45.93 11.75
N LEU A 143 -53.16 45.93 12.47
CA LEU A 143 -54.34 46.74 12.13
C LEU A 143 -54.02 48.23 12.15
N HIS A 144 -53.27 48.71 13.14
CA HIS A 144 -52.80 50.10 13.22
C HIS A 144 -51.96 50.51 12.01
N ILE A 145 -51.01 49.64 11.58
CA ILE A 145 -50.20 49.89 10.37
C ILE A 145 -51.08 49.96 9.11
N LEU A 146 -52.08 49.10 9.00
CA LEU A 146 -53.02 49.10 7.87
C LEU A 146 -53.88 50.38 7.86
N GLU A 147 -54.36 50.83 9.01
CA GLU A 147 -55.11 52.09 9.14
C GLU A 147 -54.25 53.31 8.75
N ILE A 148 -52.98 53.35 9.16
CA ILE A 148 -52.01 54.38 8.75
C ILE A 148 -51.86 54.39 7.23
N LEU A 149 -51.63 53.22 6.61
CA LEU A 149 -51.38 53.11 5.16
C LEU A 149 -52.63 53.38 4.32
N ASP A 150 -53.82 53.04 4.82
CA ASP A 150 -55.10 53.35 4.18
C ASP A 150 -55.40 54.86 4.22
N LEU A 151 -55.17 55.53 5.35
CA LEU A 151 -55.29 57.01 5.45
C LEU A 151 -54.22 57.73 4.62
N ALA A 152 -53.03 57.15 4.47
CA ALA A 152 -51.98 57.64 3.59
C ALA A 152 -52.21 57.35 2.09
N GLN A 153 -53.29 56.64 1.72
CA GLN A 153 -53.61 56.22 0.35
C GLN A 153 -52.48 55.43 -0.34
N SER A 154 -51.83 54.52 0.38
CA SER A 154 -50.76 53.67 -0.17
C SER A 154 -51.26 52.76 -1.30
N LEU A 155 -50.41 52.51 -2.31
CA LEU A 155 -50.71 51.59 -3.42
C LEU A 155 -50.56 50.11 -3.03
N TYR A 156 -49.92 49.82 -1.89
CA TYR A 156 -49.55 48.45 -1.48
C TYR A 156 -50.59 47.76 -0.58
N THR A 157 -51.64 48.47 -0.13
CA THR A 157 -52.72 47.89 0.68
C THR A 157 -53.64 46.98 -0.14
N LYS A 158 -53.87 47.29 -1.43
CA LYS A 158 -54.68 46.44 -2.32
C LYS A 158 -54.04 45.06 -2.57
N PRO A 159 -52.77 44.96 -3.04
CA PRO A 159 -52.11 43.67 -3.21
C PRO A 159 -52.09 42.79 -1.96
N LEU A 160 -51.94 43.39 -0.77
CA LEU A 160 -51.99 42.65 0.49
C LEU A 160 -53.38 42.07 0.75
N ARG A 161 -54.44 42.86 0.56
CA ARG A 161 -55.83 42.39 0.73
C ARG A 161 -56.18 41.27 -0.27
N ASP A 162 -55.70 41.37 -1.51
CA ASP A 162 -55.90 40.32 -2.51
C ASP A 162 -55.26 38.99 -2.05
N VAL A 163 -54.00 39.03 -1.59
CA VAL A 163 -53.30 37.84 -1.08
C VAL A 163 -53.93 37.28 0.21
N LEU A 164 -54.51 38.13 1.06
CA LEU A 164 -55.26 37.68 2.24
C LEU A 164 -56.58 37.00 1.86
N ASN A 165 -57.23 37.41 0.77
CA ASN A 165 -58.39 36.69 0.24
C ASN A 165 -57.97 35.32 -0.31
N ASP A 166 -56.85 35.26 -1.05
CA ASP A 166 -56.28 34.00 -1.53
C ASP A 166 -55.94 33.06 -0.36
N LEU A 167 -55.37 33.59 0.73
CA LEU A 167 -55.11 32.85 1.97
C LEU A 167 -56.38 32.23 2.56
N MET A 168 -57.48 32.99 2.60
CA MET A 168 -58.76 32.49 3.16
C MET A 168 -59.33 31.35 2.32
N ILE A 169 -59.24 31.44 0.99
CA ILE A 169 -59.68 30.39 0.07
C ILE A 169 -58.88 29.10 0.32
N GLU A 170 -57.56 29.20 0.46
CA GLU A 170 -56.71 28.03 0.71
C GLU A 170 -56.92 27.38 2.09
N ILE A 171 -57.25 28.19 3.12
CA ILE A 171 -57.65 27.65 4.43
C ILE A 171 -58.94 26.84 4.31
N GLU A 172 -59.95 27.36 3.61
CA GLU A 172 -61.23 26.66 3.39
C GLU A 172 -61.02 25.34 2.64
N ILE A 173 -60.16 25.33 1.61
CA ILE A 173 -59.78 24.11 0.89
C ILE A 173 -59.12 23.09 1.83
N ALA A 174 -58.19 23.53 2.67
CA ALA A 174 -57.52 22.64 3.63
C ALA A 174 -58.50 22.06 4.67
N GLU A 175 -59.37 22.91 5.25
CA GLU A 175 -60.40 22.48 6.20
C GLU A 175 -61.37 21.45 5.60
N ALA A 176 -61.77 21.64 4.34
CA ALA A 176 -62.66 20.72 3.64
C ALA A 176 -62.01 19.36 3.32
N ASN A 177 -60.69 19.33 3.04
CA ASN A 177 -59.99 18.11 2.63
C ASN A 177 -59.62 17.17 3.79
N ILE A 178 -59.24 17.72 4.95
CA ILE A 178 -58.83 16.96 6.15
C ILE A 178 -59.79 15.80 6.52
N PRO A 179 -61.13 16.01 6.65
CA PRO A 179 -62.03 14.93 7.06
C PRO A 179 -62.14 13.80 6.04
N PHE A 180 -62.07 14.10 4.73
CA PHE A 180 -62.11 13.08 3.69
C PHE A 180 -60.86 12.20 3.70
N ILE A 181 -59.67 12.81 3.80
CA ILE A 181 -58.40 12.06 3.81
C ILE A 181 -58.26 11.24 5.10
N LYS A 182 -58.79 11.73 6.23
CA LYS A 182 -58.80 10.98 7.49
C LYS A 182 -59.52 9.63 7.37
N LEU A 183 -60.56 9.52 6.53
CA LEU A 183 -61.27 8.26 6.30
C LEU A 183 -60.37 7.14 5.77
N LEU A 184 -59.26 7.48 5.10
CA LEU A 184 -58.32 6.50 4.56
C LEU A 184 -57.27 6.04 5.58
N VAL A 185 -56.95 6.84 6.60
CA VAL A 185 -55.81 6.58 7.50
C VAL A 185 -55.95 5.27 8.26
N ASP A 186 -57.07 5.07 8.96
CA ASP A 186 -57.24 3.89 9.83
C ASP A 186 -57.45 2.60 9.00
N PRO A 187 -58.25 2.61 7.91
CA PRO A 187 -58.37 1.45 7.01
C PRO A 187 -57.07 1.07 6.30
N CYS A 188 -56.24 2.04 5.92
CA CYS A 188 -54.92 1.79 5.35
C CYS A 188 -53.95 1.21 6.39
N PHE A 189 -53.98 1.71 7.63
CA PHE A 189 -53.19 1.14 8.71
C PHE A 189 -53.57 -0.32 8.99
N ALA A 190 -54.86 -0.67 8.90
CA ALA A 190 -55.32 -2.04 9.08
C ALA A 190 -54.69 -3.01 8.06
N ILE A 191 -54.41 -2.57 6.83
CA ILE A 191 -53.70 -3.37 5.80
C ILE A 191 -52.32 -3.82 6.31
N ARG A 192 -51.66 -3.05 7.17
CA ARG A 192 -50.35 -3.42 7.77
C ARG A 192 -50.42 -4.57 8.77
N THR A 193 -51.61 -4.91 9.25
CA THR A 193 -51.81 -5.84 10.38
C THR A 193 -52.47 -7.16 9.99
N LEU A 194 -52.82 -7.34 8.71
CA LEU A 194 -53.54 -8.51 8.21
C LEU A 194 -52.57 -9.50 7.55
N ASP A 195 -52.64 -10.76 7.98
CA ASP A 195 -51.80 -11.87 7.47
C ASP A 195 -52.53 -12.78 6.45
N ASN A 196 -53.87 -12.74 6.40
CA ASN A 196 -54.69 -13.58 5.51
C ASN A 196 -54.99 -12.89 4.17
N GLU A 197 -54.87 -13.61 3.05
CA GLU A 197 -55.13 -13.10 1.70
C GLU A 197 -56.61 -12.64 1.50
N ASP A 198 -57.58 -13.41 1.98
CA ASP A 198 -59.02 -13.07 1.83
C ASP A 198 -59.42 -11.80 2.62
N ASP A 199 -58.88 -11.66 3.83
CA ASP A 199 -59.11 -10.49 4.69
C ASP A 199 -58.45 -9.24 4.09
N LEU A 200 -57.27 -9.40 3.48
CA LEU A 200 -56.56 -8.35 2.75
C LEU A 200 -57.35 -7.86 1.53
N CYS A 201 -57.83 -8.77 0.67
CA CYS A 201 -58.64 -8.42 -0.49
C CYS A 201 -59.92 -7.67 -0.09
N SER A 202 -60.59 -8.14 0.97
CA SER A 202 -61.78 -7.48 1.53
C SER A 202 -61.47 -6.06 2.02
N GLN A 203 -60.33 -5.88 2.69
CA GLN A 203 -59.89 -4.58 3.16
C GLN A 203 -59.49 -3.64 2.01
N LEU A 204 -58.81 -4.14 0.97
CA LEU A 204 -58.48 -3.38 -0.22
C LEU A 204 -59.74 -2.86 -0.92
N ILE A 205 -60.74 -3.73 -1.14
CA ILE A 205 -62.04 -3.34 -1.69
C ILE A 205 -62.67 -2.23 -0.85
N TYR A 206 -62.66 -2.37 0.48
CA TYR A 206 -63.18 -1.35 1.39
C TYR A 206 -62.46 -0.01 1.26
N VAL A 207 -61.13 0.01 1.27
CA VAL A 207 -60.34 1.25 1.10
C VAL A 207 -60.60 1.90 -0.26
N MET A 208 -60.63 1.12 -1.33
CA MET A 208 -60.87 1.64 -2.68
C MET A 208 -62.29 2.22 -2.78
N HIS A 209 -63.30 1.63 -2.14
CA HIS A 209 -64.63 2.23 -2.03
C HIS A 209 -64.64 3.55 -1.24
N ILE A 210 -63.75 3.75 -0.26
CA ILE A 210 -63.58 5.04 0.41
C ILE A 210 -62.96 6.06 -0.57
N ILE A 211 -61.95 5.69 -1.36
CA ILE A 211 -61.42 6.56 -2.42
C ILE A 211 -62.52 6.94 -3.42
N ARG A 212 -63.39 5.99 -3.77
CA ARG A 212 -64.58 6.26 -4.60
C ARG A 212 -65.53 7.27 -3.95
N PHE A 213 -65.84 7.09 -2.67
CA PHE A 213 -66.67 8.03 -1.91
C PHE A 213 -66.07 9.43 -1.89
N ILE A 214 -64.75 9.56 -1.70
CA ILE A 214 -64.05 10.85 -1.75
C ILE A 214 -64.19 11.48 -3.14
N GLY A 215 -64.03 10.71 -4.21
CA GLY A 215 -64.21 11.22 -5.57
C GLY A 215 -65.65 11.61 -5.94
N GLU A 216 -66.64 11.13 -5.20
CA GLU A 216 -68.06 11.46 -5.40
C GLU A 216 -68.48 12.71 -4.62
N ASP A 217 -68.16 12.76 -3.32
CA ASP A 217 -68.72 13.72 -2.37
C ASP A 217 -67.78 14.89 -2.01
N SER A 218 -66.49 14.84 -2.37
CA SER A 218 -65.57 15.95 -2.08
C SER A 218 -65.73 17.11 -3.08
N SER A 219 -65.67 18.34 -2.57
CA SER A 219 -65.73 19.56 -3.40
C SER A 219 -64.41 19.85 -4.12
N HIS A 220 -63.27 19.55 -3.49
CA HIS A 220 -61.94 19.92 -3.98
C HIS A 220 -61.05 18.72 -4.39
N LEU A 221 -61.30 17.50 -3.89
CA LEU A 221 -60.51 16.29 -4.21
C LEU A 221 -61.08 15.46 -5.38
N ARG A 222 -62.21 15.86 -5.96
CA ARG A 222 -62.88 15.16 -7.06
C ARG A 222 -62.09 15.12 -8.39
N GLN A 223 -61.05 15.93 -8.52
CA GLN A 223 -60.24 15.99 -9.73
C GLN A 223 -59.49 14.67 -9.98
N ASP A 224 -59.43 14.23 -11.25
CA ASP A 224 -58.76 12.99 -11.66
C ASP A 224 -57.30 12.90 -11.17
N GLU A 225 -56.59 14.03 -11.11
CA GLU A 225 -55.22 14.12 -10.59
C GLU A 225 -55.14 13.78 -9.08
N CYS A 226 -56.11 14.24 -8.29
CA CYS A 226 -56.16 13.98 -6.86
C CYS A 226 -56.53 12.52 -6.58
N ILE A 227 -57.50 11.96 -7.32
CA ILE A 227 -57.87 10.54 -7.21
C ILE A 227 -56.72 9.63 -7.64
N THR A 228 -56.00 9.99 -8.70
CA THR A 228 -54.77 9.27 -9.12
C THR A 228 -53.73 9.28 -8.01
N LYS A 229 -53.52 10.40 -7.31
CA LYS A 229 -52.61 10.48 -6.15
C LYS A 229 -53.08 9.62 -4.98
N LEU A 230 -54.37 9.56 -4.67
CA LEU A 230 -54.89 8.71 -3.58
C LEU A 230 -54.65 7.22 -3.86
N PHE A 231 -54.85 6.76 -5.10
CA PHE A 231 -54.51 5.39 -5.50
C PHE A 231 -52.99 5.15 -5.52
N LEU A 232 -52.17 6.14 -5.89
CA LEU A 232 -50.72 6.07 -5.74
C LEU A 232 -50.30 5.93 -4.26
N TYR A 233 -50.91 6.67 -3.34
CA TYR A 233 -50.63 6.58 -1.92
C TYR A 233 -51.06 5.22 -1.33
N LEU A 234 -52.19 4.68 -1.76
CA LEU A 234 -52.58 3.30 -1.43
C LEU A 234 -51.56 2.28 -1.96
N SER A 235 -51.06 2.47 -3.17
CA SER A 235 -50.01 1.63 -3.76
C SER A 235 -48.71 1.67 -2.94
N ASN A 236 -48.33 2.85 -2.45
CA ASN A 236 -47.17 3.02 -1.55
C ASN A 236 -47.38 2.32 -0.20
N GLU A 237 -48.58 2.39 0.35
CA GLU A 237 -48.95 1.73 1.61
C GLU A 237 -48.81 0.21 1.51
N ILE A 238 -49.30 -0.39 0.41
CA ILE A 238 -49.20 -1.83 0.14
C ILE A 238 -47.73 -2.25 0.01
N VAL A 239 -46.92 -1.48 -0.73
CA VAL A 239 -45.49 -1.72 -0.89
C VAL A 239 -44.78 -1.67 0.48
N SER A 240 -45.04 -0.62 1.27
CA SER A 240 -44.44 -0.45 2.60
C SER A 240 -44.79 -1.61 3.55
N CYS A 241 -46.05 -2.04 3.55
CA CYS A 241 -46.51 -3.22 4.29
C CYS A 241 -45.76 -4.50 3.86
N CYS A 242 -45.69 -4.75 2.55
CA CYS A 242 -45.01 -5.94 2.03
C CYS A 242 -43.52 -5.94 2.36
N MET A 243 -42.83 -4.79 2.23
CA MET A 243 -41.41 -4.64 2.53
C MET A 243 -41.09 -4.96 3.99
N GLN A 244 -41.89 -4.49 4.95
CA GLN A 244 -41.66 -4.74 6.38
C GLN A 244 -41.82 -6.21 6.79
N SER A 245 -42.64 -6.96 6.06
CA SER A 245 -42.90 -8.38 6.34
C SER A 245 -41.79 -9.33 5.83
N ILE A 246 -40.92 -8.86 4.93
CA ILE A 246 -39.89 -9.70 4.29
C ILE A 246 -38.57 -9.57 5.05
N ASP A 247 -38.14 -10.67 5.67
CA ASP A 247 -36.82 -10.78 6.29
C ASP A 247 -35.78 -11.25 5.25
N VAL A 248 -35.13 -10.30 4.59
CA VAL A 248 -34.12 -10.54 3.55
C VAL A 248 -32.89 -11.26 4.11
N ASP A 249 -32.43 -10.89 5.30
CA ASP A 249 -31.23 -11.46 5.92
C ASP A 249 -31.42 -12.94 6.28
N LYS A 250 -32.61 -13.32 6.76
CA LYS A 250 -32.97 -14.72 7.01
C LYS A 250 -32.99 -15.55 5.73
N ILE A 251 -33.43 -14.98 4.61
CA ILE A 251 -33.45 -15.71 3.33
C ILE A 251 -32.02 -15.93 2.85
N LEU A 252 -31.21 -14.87 2.79
CA LEU A 252 -29.83 -14.92 2.31
C LEU A 252 -28.90 -15.73 3.22
N SER A 253 -29.21 -15.88 4.50
CA SER A 253 -28.45 -16.71 5.45
C SER A 253 -28.69 -18.23 5.29
N GLY A 254 -29.59 -18.65 4.39
CA GLY A 254 -29.73 -20.05 3.99
C GLY A 254 -31.15 -20.62 4.02
N SER A 255 -32.19 -19.78 4.03
CA SER A 255 -33.59 -20.21 4.06
C SER A 255 -34.34 -19.90 2.74
N PRO A 256 -33.92 -20.44 1.58
CA PRO A 256 -34.52 -20.08 0.29
C PRO A 256 -35.97 -20.55 0.14
N SER A 257 -36.38 -21.64 0.79
CA SER A 257 -37.77 -22.12 0.75
C SER A 257 -38.75 -21.14 1.40
N TYR A 258 -38.36 -20.55 2.54
CA TYR A 258 -39.11 -19.48 3.20
C TYR A 258 -39.21 -18.25 2.29
N GLY A 259 -38.09 -17.84 1.67
CA GLY A 259 -38.08 -16.72 0.73
C GLY A 259 -39.01 -16.92 -0.47
N ILE A 260 -39.03 -18.12 -1.06
CA ILE A 260 -39.93 -18.44 -2.18
C ILE A 260 -41.40 -18.31 -1.78
N GLU A 261 -41.77 -18.87 -0.62
CA GLU A 261 -43.14 -18.81 -0.13
C GLU A 261 -43.58 -17.38 0.16
N VAL A 262 -42.78 -16.62 0.92
CA VAL A 262 -43.11 -15.23 1.28
C VAL A 262 -43.17 -14.33 0.05
N CYS A 263 -42.19 -14.39 -0.85
CA CYS A 263 -42.21 -13.55 -2.06
C CYS A 263 -43.42 -13.83 -2.94
N ASN A 264 -43.82 -15.11 -3.13
CA ASN A 264 -45.01 -15.44 -3.92
C ASN A 264 -46.30 -14.90 -3.28
N ILE A 265 -46.47 -15.03 -1.97
CA ILE A 265 -47.63 -14.45 -1.26
C ILE A 265 -47.71 -12.93 -1.48
N LYS A 266 -46.57 -12.23 -1.42
CA LYS A 266 -46.54 -10.77 -1.59
C LYS A 266 -46.73 -10.33 -3.04
N ILE A 267 -46.23 -11.09 -4.01
CA ILE A 267 -46.53 -10.87 -5.44
C ILE A 267 -48.03 -11.05 -5.69
N ASN A 268 -48.63 -12.14 -5.21
CA ASN A 268 -50.06 -12.41 -5.35
C ASN A 268 -50.93 -11.29 -4.73
N CYS A 269 -50.51 -10.74 -3.59
CA CYS A 269 -51.13 -9.57 -2.96
C CYS A 269 -51.11 -8.35 -3.88
N CYS A 270 -49.95 -8.00 -4.47
CA CYS A 270 -49.83 -6.90 -5.41
C CYS A 270 -50.65 -7.12 -6.70
N GLU A 271 -50.69 -8.35 -7.22
CA GLU A 271 -51.48 -8.70 -8.39
C GLU A 271 -52.98 -8.61 -8.11
N SER A 272 -53.42 -9.06 -6.92
CA SER A 272 -54.81 -9.00 -6.49
C SER A 272 -55.29 -7.56 -6.36
N TYR A 273 -54.46 -6.64 -5.84
CA TYR A 273 -54.76 -5.21 -5.84
C TYR A 273 -55.00 -4.65 -7.26
N LYS A 274 -54.17 -5.02 -8.23
CA LYS A 274 -54.34 -4.61 -9.64
C LYS A 274 -55.63 -5.15 -10.24
N ILE A 275 -55.93 -6.42 -10.02
CA ILE A 275 -57.16 -7.07 -10.52
C ILE A 275 -58.39 -6.38 -9.92
N ILE A 276 -58.43 -6.18 -8.59
CA ILE A 276 -59.53 -5.50 -7.90
C ILE A 276 -59.70 -4.06 -8.41
N TYR A 277 -58.61 -3.34 -8.68
CA TYR A 277 -58.65 -2.01 -9.28
C TYR A 277 -59.29 -2.02 -10.66
N GLU A 278 -58.84 -2.91 -11.54
CA GLU A 278 -59.33 -3.02 -12.92
C GLU A 278 -60.82 -3.39 -12.94
N GLU A 279 -61.22 -4.38 -12.13
CA GLU A 279 -62.63 -4.78 -11.98
C GLU A 279 -63.51 -3.64 -11.45
N MET A 280 -63.02 -2.88 -10.46
CA MET A 280 -63.72 -1.73 -9.92
C MET A 280 -63.92 -0.64 -10.98
N ILE A 281 -62.86 -0.26 -11.70
CA ILE A 281 -62.94 0.78 -12.74
C ILE A 281 -63.86 0.34 -13.89
N GLU A 282 -63.81 -0.92 -14.31
CA GLU A 282 -64.69 -1.47 -15.34
C GLU A 282 -66.16 -1.46 -14.88
N HIS A 283 -66.43 -1.89 -13.64
CA HIS A 283 -67.80 -1.96 -13.11
C HIS A 283 -68.48 -0.60 -12.98
N PHE A 284 -67.71 0.46 -12.70
CA PHE A 284 -68.24 1.81 -12.52
C PHE A 284 -67.94 2.76 -13.71
N GLN A 285 -67.52 2.22 -14.85
CA GLN A 285 -67.18 3.00 -16.05
C GLN A 285 -68.36 3.85 -16.58
N ASP A 286 -69.59 3.37 -16.41
CA ASP A 286 -70.81 4.08 -16.81
C ASP A 286 -71.22 5.20 -15.83
N VAL A 287 -70.70 5.16 -14.60
CA VAL A 287 -71.05 6.09 -13.51
C VAL A 287 -70.03 7.24 -13.40
N TYR A 288 -68.75 6.97 -13.71
CA TYR A 288 -67.66 7.94 -13.60
C TYR A 288 -66.86 8.04 -14.91
N ALA A 289 -66.52 9.27 -15.33
CA ALA A 289 -65.66 9.53 -16.48
C ALA A 289 -64.20 9.77 -16.09
N TRP A 290 -63.67 9.06 -15.09
CA TRP A 290 -62.29 9.25 -14.64
C TRP A 290 -61.28 8.81 -15.70
N ARG A 291 -60.25 9.63 -15.92
CA ARG A 291 -59.08 9.30 -16.74
C ARG A 291 -57.87 9.19 -15.84
N LEU A 292 -57.85 8.13 -15.02
CA LEU A 292 -56.75 7.87 -14.10
C LEU A 292 -55.53 7.34 -14.86
N ASP A 293 -54.34 7.80 -14.46
CA ASP A 293 -53.08 7.35 -15.06
C ASP A 293 -52.62 6.03 -14.38
N TYR A 294 -52.87 4.91 -15.07
CA TYR A 294 -52.47 3.57 -14.63
C TYR A 294 -50.96 3.47 -14.36
N ALA A 295 -50.14 4.09 -15.21
CA ALA A 295 -48.69 4.00 -15.08
C ALA A 295 -48.22 4.71 -13.81
N VAL A 296 -48.78 5.87 -13.49
CA VAL A 296 -48.44 6.60 -12.26
C VAL A 296 -48.84 5.80 -11.02
N ILE A 297 -50.04 5.22 -10.99
CA ILE A 297 -50.55 4.47 -9.83
C ILE A 297 -49.67 3.24 -9.54
N PHE A 298 -49.34 2.46 -10.57
CA PHE A 298 -48.75 1.14 -10.38
C PHE A 298 -47.24 1.06 -10.59
N ASN A 299 -46.55 2.10 -11.07
CA ASN A 299 -45.10 2.06 -11.31
C ASN A 299 -44.32 1.55 -10.09
N ARG A 300 -44.68 1.99 -8.88
CA ARG A 300 -44.01 1.55 -7.64
C ARG A 300 -44.35 0.09 -7.27
N ILE A 301 -45.58 -0.35 -7.51
CA ILE A 301 -45.99 -1.76 -7.35
C ILE A 301 -45.21 -2.64 -8.34
N ASP A 302 -45.13 -2.25 -9.62
CA ASP A 302 -44.41 -3.00 -10.65
C ASP A 302 -42.91 -3.08 -10.37
N ALA A 303 -42.31 -1.97 -9.95
CA ALA A 303 -40.91 -1.96 -9.56
C ALA A 303 -40.65 -2.85 -8.33
N PHE A 304 -41.55 -2.84 -7.34
CA PHE A 304 -41.46 -3.74 -6.18
C PHE A 304 -41.61 -5.22 -6.56
N MET A 305 -42.62 -5.57 -7.36
CA MET A 305 -42.80 -6.93 -7.87
C MET A 305 -41.56 -7.42 -8.62
N GLN A 306 -40.93 -6.55 -9.43
CA GLN A 306 -39.68 -6.90 -10.09
C GLN A 306 -38.55 -7.24 -9.09
N ARG A 307 -38.45 -6.51 -7.96
CA ARG A 307 -37.48 -6.85 -6.90
C ARG A 307 -37.80 -8.19 -6.24
N LEU A 308 -39.07 -8.53 -6.06
CA LEU A 308 -39.48 -9.84 -5.55
C LEU A 308 -39.16 -10.97 -6.55
N TYR A 309 -39.36 -10.75 -7.85
CA TYR A 309 -38.95 -11.70 -8.89
C TYR A 309 -37.43 -11.91 -8.93
N ASP A 310 -36.65 -10.84 -8.80
CA ASP A 310 -35.18 -10.93 -8.67
C ASP A 310 -34.79 -11.74 -7.41
N MET A 311 -35.52 -11.58 -6.30
CA MET A 311 -35.27 -12.33 -5.07
C MET A 311 -35.67 -13.81 -5.19
N LEU A 312 -36.77 -14.11 -5.89
CA LEU A 312 -37.15 -15.48 -6.23
C LEU A 312 -36.07 -16.17 -7.07
N GLU A 313 -35.49 -15.47 -8.04
CA GLU A 313 -34.38 -15.98 -8.84
C GLU A 313 -33.18 -16.37 -7.97
N ILE A 314 -32.81 -15.50 -7.01
CA ILE A 314 -31.74 -15.78 -6.03
C ILE A 314 -32.09 -17.00 -5.18
N CYS A 315 -33.31 -17.09 -4.66
CA CYS A 315 -33.75 -18.23 -3.85
C CYS A 315 -33.69 -19.54 -4.65
N HIS A 316 -34.17 -19.55 -5.89
CA HIS A 316 -34.09 -20.71 -6.78
C HIS A 316 -32.64 -21.11 -7.04
N ALA A 317 -31.75 -20.15 -7.30
CA ALA A 317 -30.33 -20.43 -7.45
C ALA A 317 -29.71 -21.03 -6.17
N MET A 318 -30.09 -20.52 -4.99
CA MET A 318 -29.65 -21.08 -3.70
C MET A 318 -30.10 -22.53 -3.51
N THR A 319 -31.31 -22.91 -3.94
CA THR A 319 -31.74 -24.33 -3.84
C THR A 319 -30.89 -25.28 -4.69
N ILE A 320 -30.36 -24.81 -5.81
CA ILE A 320 -29.58 -25.61 -6.76
C ILE A 320 -28.11 -25.65 -6.34
N PHE A 321 -27.49 -24.48 -6.14
CA PHE A 321 -26.05 -24.33 -5.95
C PHE A 321 -25.59 -24.30 -4.48
N ALA A 322 -26.42 -23.88 -3.52
CA ALA A 322 -25.98 -23.73 -2.13
C ALA A 322 -25.93 -25.08 -1.39
N LYS A 323 -24.93 -25.21 -0.51
CA LYS A 323 -24.72 -26.43 0.31
C LYS A 323 -25.67 -26.54 1.50
N HIS A 324 -26.16 -25.41 2.02
CA HIS A 324 -27.00 -25.30 3.21
C HIS A 324 -28.49 -25.04 2.91
N GLY A 325 -28.87 -24.95 1.63
CA GLY A 325 -30.27 -24.76 1.22
C GLY A 325 -31.07 -26.05 1.26
N GLY A 326 -31.57 -26.42 2.45
CA GLY A 326 -32.65 -27.40 2.62
C GLY A 326 -32.24 -28.88 2.59
N GLY A 327 -32.17 -29.48 3.79
CA GLY A 327 -32.57 -30.87 4.10
C GLY A 327 -31.82 -32.07 3.51
N ASN A 328 -31.15 -31.97 2.35
CA ASN A 328 -30.51 -33.13 1.72
C ASN A 328 -28.99 -33.13 1.90
N SER A 329 -28.55 -33.83 2.96
CA SER A 329 -27.16 -34.12 3.34
C SER A 329 -26.36 -34.97 2.34
N TYR A 330 -26.68 -34.95 1.04
CA TYR A 330 -26.07 -35.80 0.01
C TYR A 330 -25.36 -35.04 -1.11
N LYS A 331 -24.79 -33.85 -0.86
CA LYS A 331 -23.95 -33.13 -1.84
C LYS A 331 -22.46 -33.49 -1.71
N ASN A 332 -22.14 -34.79 -1.73
CA ASN A 332 -20.77 -35.22 -1.99
C ASN A 332 -20.71 -35.65 -3.45
N TYR A 333 -20.24 -34.75 -4.31
CA TYR A 333 -19.95 -35.09 -5.70
C TYR A 333 -18.89 -36.19 -5.71
N ARG A 334 -19.22 -37.37 -6.25
CA ARG A 334 -18.29 -38.50 -6.35
C ARG A 334 -18.34 -39.12 -7.73
N PHE A 335 -17.30 -38.89 -8.50
CA PHE A 335 -17.18 -39.47 -9.83
C PHE A 335 -16.40 -40.78 -9.77
N SER A 336 -16.82 -41.78 -10.55
CA SER A 336 -16.17 -43.10 -10.60
C SER A 336 -15.23 -43.24 -11.80
N CYS A 337 -14.70 -42.14 -12.33
CA CYS A 337 -13.89 -42.10 -13.54
C CYS A 337 -12.43 -41.67 -13.26
N ASN A 338 -11.57 -41.86 -14.26
CA ASN A 338 -10.21 -41.31 -14.23
C ASN A 338 -10.28 -39.78 -14.07
N ASN A 339 -9.42 -39.21 -13.21
CA ASN A 339 -9.45 -37.80 -12.80
C ASN A 339 -10.67 -37.37 -11.97
N ALA A 340 -11.42 -38.29 -11.35
CA ALA A 340 -12.56 -37.97 -10.46
C ALA A 340 -12.30 -36.78 -9.52
N LYS A 341 -11.18 -36.79 -8.80
CA LYS A 341 -10.81 -35.72 -7.85
C LYS A 341 -10.72 -34.33 -8.49
N MET A 342 -10.30 -34.25 -9.76
CA MET A 342 -10.28 -32.99 -10.51
C MET A 342 -11.69 -32.47 -10.76
N TYR A 343 -12.63 -33.35 -11.13
CA TYR A 343 -14.03 -32.98 -11.38
C TYR A 343 -14.77 -32.64 -10.09
N GLU A 344 -14.50 -33.38 -9.01
CA GLU A 344 -15.01 -33.06 -7.66
C GLU A 344 -14.54 -31.68 -7.23
N ASN A 345 -13.25 -31.35 -7.46
CA ASN A 345 -12.72 -30.00 -7.20
C ASN A 345 -13.41 -28.93 -8.05
N LYS A 346 -13.75 -29.20 -9.31
CA LYS A 346 -14.53 -28.27 -10.14
C LYS A 346 -15.94 -28.04 -9.60
N CYS A 347 -16.63 -29.08 -9.12
CA CYS A 347 -17.92 -28.92 -8.46
C CYS A 347 -17.80 -28.11 -7.16
N ASN A 348 -16.78 -28.37 -6.33
CA ASN A 348 -16.50 -27.58 -5.13
C ASN A 348 -16.15 -26.11 -5.47
N GLN A 349 -15.48 -25.87 -6.59
CA GLN A 349 -15.20 -24.52 -7.09
C GLN A 349 -16.48 -23.80 -7.52
N VAL A 350 -17.42 -24.48 -8.20
CA VAL A 350 -18.74 -23.93 -8.53
C VAL A 350 -19.49 -23.52 -7.26
N GLU A 351 -19.48 -24.35 -6.21
CA GLU A 351 -20.08 -24.01 -4.91
C GLU A 351 -19.41 -22.78 -4.28
N ALA A 352 -18.08 -22.70 -4.33
CA ALA A 352 -17.33 -21.58 -3.76
C ALA A 352 -17.59 -20.27 -4.50
N ILE A 353 -17.60 -20.28 -5.84
CA ILE A 353 -17.95 -19.11 -6.65
C ILE A 353 -19.37 -18.65 -6.33
N PHE A 354 -20.32 -19.58 -6.25
CA PHE A 354 -21.70 -19.23 -5.89
C PHE A 354 -21.80 -18.62 -4.48
N ALA A 355 -21.10 -19.18 -3.49
CA ALA A 355 -21.07 -18.63 -2.13
C ALA A 355 -20.54 -17.19 -2.11
N THR A 356 -19.46 -16.89 -2.84
CA THR A 356 -18.96 -15.51 -2.97
C THR A 356 -19.94 -14.57 -3.67
N GLY A 357 -20.75 -15.09 -4.60
CA GLY A 357 -21.83 -14.34 -5.23
C GLY A 357 -22.93 -13.95 -4.24
N ILE A 358 -23.31 -14.88 -3.36
CA ILE A 358 -24.27 -14.62 -2.29
C ILE A 358 -23.72 -13.64 -1.25
N GLU A 359 -22.45 -13.73 -0.86
CA GLU A 359 -21.80 -12.77 0.05
C GLU A 359 -21.83 -11.34 -0.51
N LYS A 360 -21.60 -11.18 -1.83
CA LYS A 360 -21.72 -9.86 -2.50
C LYS A 360 -23.15 -9.32 -2.47
N ILE A 361 -24.15 -10.18 -2.62
CA ILE A 361 -25.57 -9.78 -2.50
C ILE A 361 -25.90 -9.44 -1.05
N GLN A 362 -25.42 -10.21 -0.07
CA GLN A 362 -25.61 -9.93 1.36
C GLN A 362 -25.03 -8.58 1.78
N ALA A 363 -23.88 -8.19 1.23
CA ALA A 363 -23.30 -6.86 1.47
C ALA A 363 -24.22 -5.70 1.03
N VAL A 364 -25.16 -5.99 0.12
CA VAL A 364 -26.09 -5.05 -0.50
C VAL A 364 -27.55 -5.39 -0.10
N ALA A 365 -27.75 -6.22 0.92
CA ALA A 365 -29.08 -6.71 1.35
C ALA A 365 -30.08 -5.58 1.63
N GLY A 366 -29.60 -4.48 2.20
CA GLY A 366 -30.44 -3.31 2.51
C GLY A 366 -31.04 -2.60 1.29
N SER A 367 -30.52 -2.82 0.09
CA SER A 367 -31.01 -2.15 -1.13
C SER A 367 -31.83 -3.05 -2.06
N ILE A 368 -32.05 -4.32 -1.71
CA ILE A 368 -32.77 -5.28 -2.58
C ILE A 368 -34.21 -4.82 -2.79
N LEU A 369 -34.88 -4.51 -1.68
CA LEU A 369 -36.28 -4.09 -1.65
C LEU A 369 -36.46 -2.58 -1.85
N ASP A 370 -35.38 -1.79 -1.82
CA ASP A 370 -35.43 -0.35 -2.08
C ASP A 370 -35.63 -0.09 -3.59
N ILE A 371 -36.82 0.42 -3.92
CA ILE A 371 -37.28 0.70 -5.28
C ILE A 371 -36.51 1.87 -5.90
N ASN A 372 -36.10 2.84 -5.08
CA ASN A 372 -35.41 4.04 -5.54
C ASN A 372 -33.92 3.77 -5.82
N ASN A 373 -33.37 2.70 -5.23
CA ASN A 373 -31.98 2.34 -5.44
C ASN A 373 -31.74 1.72 -6.83
N LYS A 374 -31.13 2.51 -7.72
CA LYS A 374 -30.77 2.09 -9.08
C LYS A 374 -29.55 1.16 -9.15
N GLU A 375 -28.72 1.11 -8.11
CA GLU A 375 -27.51 0.27 -8.06
C GLU A 375 -27.85 -1.22 -8.01
N TRP A 376 -29.02 -1.59 -7.48
CA TRP A 376 -29.48 -2.98 -7.46
C TRP A 376 -29.48 -3.63 -8.85
N TYR A 377 -29.94 -2.91 -9.89
CA TYR A 377 -29.98 -3.45 -11.25
C TYR A 377 -28.60 -3.91 -11.74
N THR A 378 -27.53 -3.21 -11.33
CA THR A 378 -26.16 -3.62 -11.63
C THR A 378 -25.74 -4.83 -10.81
N SER A 379 -26.15 -4.91 -9.55
CA SER A 379 -25.85 -6.04 -8.66
C SER A 379 -26.50 -7.34 -9.12
N ILE A 380 -27.80 -7.32 -9.47
CA ILE A 380 -28.51 -8.48 -10.00
C ILE A 380 -28.01 -8.88 -11.39
N ALA A 381 -27.63 -7.91 -12.24
CA ALA A 381 -27.02 -8.20 -13.54
C ALA A 381 -25.67 -8.94 -13.38
N ASN A 382 -24.81 -8.48 -12.47
CA ASN A 382 -23.55 -9.15 -12.16
C ASN A 382 -23.77 -10.57 -11.60
N PHE A 383 -24.81 -10.76 -10.78
CA PHE A 383 -25.18 -12.08 -10.29
C PHE A 383 -25.68 -13.01 -11.40
N ARG A 384 -26.51 -12.51 -12.32
CA ARG A 384 -26.98 -13.25 -13.50
C ARG A 384 -25.83 -13.65 -14.42
N GLU A 385 -24.85 -12.77 -14.63
CA GLU A 385 -23.64 -13.07 -15.39
C GLU A 385 -22.82 -14.19 -14.71
N MET A 386 -22.63 -14.10 -13.38
CA MET A 386 -22.00 -15.17 -12.62
C MET A 386 -22.76 -16.50 -12.78
N LEU A 387 -24.10 -16.49 -12.66
CA LEU A 387 -24.94 -17.69 -12.83
C LEU A 387 -24.79 -18.30 -14.23
N LYS A 388 -24.71 -17.48 -15.28
CA LYS A 388 -24.46 -17.95 -16.65
C LYS A 388 -23.09 -18.62 -16.77
N ASN A 389 -22.05 -18.01 -16.19
CA ASN A 389 -20.72 -18.61 -16.16
C ASN A 389 -20.69 -19.95 -15.42
N LEU A 390 -21.46 -20.09 -14.33
CA LEU A 390 -21.59 -21.36 -13.61
C LEU A 390 -22.29 -22.44 -14.46
N ASP A 391 -23.33 -22.07 -15.20
CA ASP A 391 -23.99 -22.99 -16.13
C ASP A 391 -23.02 -23.50 -17.20
N ASP A 392 -22.23 -22.60 -17.81
CA ASP A 392 -21.22 -22.96 -18.81
C ASP A 392 -20.16 -23.91 -18.22
N ILE A 393 -19.72 -23.68 -16.98
CA ILE A 393 -18.78 -24.57 -16.29
C ILE A 393 -19.38 -25.97 -16.09
N ILE A 394 -20.65 -26.05 -15.67
CA ILE A 394 -21.32 -27.34 -15.45
C ILE A 394 -21.59 -28.05 -16.77
N GLU A 395 -22.01 -27.36 -17.83
CA GLU A 395 -22.24 -27.97 -19.13
C GLU A 395 -20.93 -28.52 -19.73
N ASN A 396 -19.84 -27.77 -19.59
CA ASN A 396 -18.50 -28.23 -19.97
C ASN A 396 -18.05 -29.42 -19.11
N LEU A 397 -18.34 -29.41 -17.81
CA LEU A 397 -18.02 -30.53 -16.92
C LEU A 397 -18.80 -31.77 -17.33
N LEU A 398 -20.12 -31.66 -17.53
CA LEU A 398 -20.98 -32.74 -18.00
C LEU A 398 -20.44 -33.35 -19.30
N SER A 399 -20.10 -32.51 -20.29
CA SER A 399 -19.57 -32.97 -21.58
C SER A 399 -18.22 -33.68 -21.44
N ASN A 400 -17.28 -33.10 -20.68
CA ASN A 400 -15.93 -33.65 -20.52
C ASN A 400 -15.91 -34.96 -19.73
N VAL A 401 -16.65 -35.02 -18.62
CA VAL A 401 -16.70 -36.22 -17.79
C VAL A 401 -17.39 -37.36 -18.55
N PHE A 402 -18.43 -37.05 -19.32
CA PHE A 402 -19.14 -38.04 -20.12
C PHE A 402 -18.34 -38.56 -21.33
N LEU A 403 -17.40 -37.77 -21.87
CA LEU A 403 -16.46 -38.22 -22.91
C LEU A 403 -15.39 -39.18 -22.40
N ILE A 404 -14.99 -39.03 -21.13
CA ILE A 404 -13.95 -39.87 -20.49
C ILE A 404 -14.53 -41.15 -19.91
N ALA A 405 -15.80 -41.13 -19.52
CA ALA A 405 -16.51 -42.32 -19.08
C ALA A 405 -16.70 -43.28 -20.27
N ASP A 406 -15.97 -44.40 -20.26
CA ASP A 406 -16.06 -45.40 -21.33
C ASP A 406 -17.24 -46.35 -21.10
N ASN A 407 -17.50 -46.69 -19.84
CA ASN A 407 -18.51 -47.67 -19.46
C ASN A 407 -19.88 -47.03 -19.24
N LEU A 408 -20.94 -47.78 -19.55
CA LEU A 408 -22.32 -47.35 -19.34
C LEU A 408 -22.62 -47.07 -17.86
N GLU A 409 -22.06 -47.87 -16.95
CA GLU A 409 -22.23 -47.69 -15.49
C GLU A 409 -21.59 -46.38 -15.00
N GLU A 410 -20.42 -46.02 -15.53
CA GLU A 410 -19.75 -44.76 -15.22
C GLU A 410 -20.56 -43.57 -15.73
N LYS A 411 -21.07 -43.64 -16.97
CA LYS A 411 -21.93 -42.60 -17.56
C LYS A 411 -23.20 -42.37 -16.75
N ILE A 412 -23.83 -43.43 -16.23
CA ILE A 412 -24.97 -43.32 -15.32
C ILE A 412 -24.58 -42.59 -14.03
N ASN A 413 -23.46 -42.97 -13.40
CA ASN A 413 -23.01 -42.31 -12.16
C ASN A 413 -22.76 -40.80 -12.34
N VAL A 414 -22.24 -40.39 -13.49
CA VAL A 414 -22.04 -38.97 -13.83
C VAL A 414 -23.36 -38.21 -13.83
N LEU A 415 -24.40 -38.75 -14.47
CA LEU A 415 -25.71 -38.11 -14.52
C LEU A 415 -26.39 -38.06 -13.15
N ILE A 416 -26.22 -39.08 -12.31
CA ILE A 416 -26.72 -39.08 -10.92
C ILE A 416 -26.06 -37.97 -10.12
N THR A 417 -24.74 -37.82 -10.25
CA THR A 417 -23.94 -36.84 -9.50
C THR A 417 -24.30 -35.40 -9.88
N ILE A 418 -24.69 -35.15 -11.13
CA ILE A 418 -25.01 -33.81 -11.68
C ILE A 418 -26.53 -33.55 -11.68
N LEU A 419 -27.36 -34.50 -11.23
CA LEU A 419 -28.83 -34.44 -11.32
C LEU A 419 -29.43 -33.16 -10.74
N ASN A 420 -28.86 -32.60 -9.68
CA ASN A 420 -29.36 -31.36 -9.08
C ASN A 420 -29.38 -30.17 -10.07
N PHE A 421 -28.44 -30.14 -11.01
CA PHE A 421 -28.31 -29.08 -12.00
C PHE A 421 -29.28 -29.23 -13.18
N TYR A 422 -29.94 -30.40 -13.33
CA TYR A 422 -30.95 -30.62 -14.37
C TYR A 422 -32.13 -29.65 -14.30
N LYS A 423 -32.42 -29.10 -13.11
CA LYS A 423 -33.49 -28.12 -12.92
C LYS A 423 -33.24 -26.80 -13.66
N ARG A 424 -32.01 -26.52 -14.09
CA ARG A 424 -31.65 -25.34 -14.88
C ARG A 424 -31.97 -25.58 -16.36
N GLU A 425 -32.67 -24.63 -16.98
CA GLU A 425 -33.11 -24.74 -18.37
C GLU A 425 -31.95 -24.86 -19.37
N SER A 426 -30.85 -24.12 -19.14
CA SER A 426 -29.63 -24.13 -19.96
C SER A 426 -28.99 -25.53 -20.06
N ILE A 427 -28.92 -26.26 -18.94
CA ILE A 427 -28.26 -27.56 -18.83
C ILE A 427 -29.20 -28.71 -19.23
N ARG A 428 -30.51 -28.49 -19.13
CA ARG A 428 -31.56 -29.51 -19.35
C ARG A 428 -31.42 -30.19 -20.71
N GLU A 429 -31.21 -29.42 -21.78
CA GLU A 429 -31.13 -29.99 -23.13
C GLU A 429 -29.89 -30.89 -23.29
N SER A 430 -28.73 -30.43 -22.82
CA SER A 430 -27.48 -31.19 -22.83
C SER A 430 -27.60 -32.48 -22.02
N PHE A 431 -28.21 -32.42 -20.84
CA PHE A 431 -28.48 -33.58 -19.99
C PHE A 431 -29.39 -34.62 -20.68
N MET A 432 -30.45 -34.17 -21.36
CA MET A 432 -31.34 -35.05 -22.11
C MET A 432 -30.63 -35.73 -23.30
N ARG A 433 -29.74 -35.02 -24.00
CA ARG A 433 -28.89 -35.62 -25.05
C ARG A 433 -28.01 -36.74 -24.48
N LYS A 434 -27.43 -36.55 -23.29
CA LYS A 434 -26.62 -37.58 -22.63
C LYS A 434 -27.41 -38.79 -22.16
N ILE A 435 -28.66 -38.62 -21.75
CA ILE A 435 -29.55 -39.77 -21.49
C ILE A 435 -29.79 -40.57 -22.79
N SER A 436 -30.01 -39.90 -23.92
CA SER A 436 -30.15 -40.57 -25.22
C SER A 436 -28.88 -41.35 -25.59
N ASP A 437 -27.70 -40.80 -25.37
CA ASP A 437 -26.41 -41.47 -25.63
C ASP A 437 -26.27 -42.78 -24.81
N ILE A 438 -26.75 -42.82 -23.56
CA ILE A 438 -26.72 -44.02 -22.71
C ILE A 438 -27.61 -45.13 -23.30
N TRP A 439 -28.84 -44.77 -23.68
CA TRP A 439 -29.78 -45.74 -24.26
C TRP A 439 -29.29 -46.27 -25.61
N ASN A 440 -28.66 -45.41 -26.43
CA ASN A 440 -28.04 -45.83 -27.69
C ASN A 440 -26.85 -46.77 -27.48
N ALA A 441 -25.98 -46.50 -26.50
CA ALA A 441 -24.87 -47.40 -26.16
C ALA A 441 -25.38 -48.78 -25.71
N PHE A 442 -26.46 -48.84 -24.94
CA PHE A 442 -27.10 -50.12 -24.56
C PHE A 442 -27.69 -50.85 -25.78
N LYS A 443 -28.33 -50.12 -26.70
CA LYS A 443 -28.84 -50.65 -27.99
C LYS A 443 -27.70 -51.23 -28.85
N GLU A 444 -26.55 -50.57 -28.91
CA GLU A 444 -25.37 -51.09 -29.62
C GLU A 444 -24.84 -52.39 -29.00
N GLU A 445 -24.71 -52.46 -27.67
CA GLU A 445 -24.29 -53.71 -26.99
C GLU A 445 -25.25 -54.87 -27.29
N LEU A 446 -26.56 -54.60 -27.34
CA LEU A 446 -27.58 -55.57 -27.72
C LEU A 446 -27.43 -56.07 -29.16
N THR A 447 -27.25 -55.15 -30.12
CA THR A 447 -27.05 -55.55 -31.52
C THR A 447 -25.75 -56.32 -31.71
N ASN A 448 -24.69 -55.98 -30.98
CA ASN A 448 -23.43 -56.70 -31.01
C ASN A 448 -23.58 -58.13 -30.47
N LEU A 449 -24.33 -58.33 -29.37
CA LEU A 449 -24.60 -59.68 -28.87
C LEU A 449 -25.39 -60.51 -29.90
N SER A 450 -26.45 -59.97 -30.48
CA SER A 450 -27.23 -60.65 -31.52
C SER A 450 -26.40 -60.99 -32.78
N LYS A 451 -25.50 -60.09 -33.22
CA LYS A 451 -24.52 -60.38 -34.28
C LYS A 451 -23.59 -61.54 -33.90
N THR A 452 -23.05 -61.55 -32.67
CA THR A 452 -22.14 -62.63 -32.23
C THR A 452 -22.83 -63.99 -32.11
N VAL A 453 -24.12 -64.01 -31.76
CA VAL A 453 -24.94 -65.23 -31.77
C VAL A 453 -25.11 -65.74 -33.20
N SER A 454 -25.36 -64.83 -34.15
CA SER A 454 -25.62 -65.17 -35.56
C SER A 454 -24.37 -65.60 -36.32
N SER A 455 -23.20 -65.05 -36.02
CA SER A 455 -21.94 -65.38 -36.69
C SER A 455 -21.21 -66.60 -36.11
N GLY A 456 -21.61 -67.06 -34.92
CA GLY A 456 -20.93 -68.12 -34.18
C GLY A 456 -19.64 -67.64 -33.48
N ILE A 457 -19.32 -68.25 -32.33
CA ILE A 457 -18.18 -67.80 -31.52
C ILE A 457 -16.90 -68.49 -32.00
N ASN A 458 -16.07 -67.80 -32.77
CA ASN A 458 -14.78 -68.34 -33.22
C ASN A 458 -13.64 -68.06 -32.24
N ASN A 459 -13.73 -66.97 -31.47
CA ASN A 459 -12.71 -66.54 -30.52
C ASN A 459 -13.20 -66.81 -29.09
N TYR A 460 -12.50 -67.70 -28.39
CA TYR A 460 -12.70 -68.02 -26.98
C TYR A 460 -11.34 -67.99 -26.27
N PRO A 461 -11.30 -67.76 -24.95
CA PRO A 461 -10.03 -67.70 -24.24
C PRO A 461 -9.30 -69.04 -24.33
N THR A 462 -7.98 -69.00 -24.55
CA THR A 462 -7.13 -70.17 -24.82
C THR A 462 -7.10 -71.20 -23.70
N LEU A 463 -7.38 -70.78 -22.47
CA LEU A 463 -7.48 -71.65 -21.28
C LEU A 463 -8.74 -72.52 -21.30
N PHE A 464 -9.76 -72.14 -22.08
CA PHE A 464 -10.94 -72.96 -22.26
C PHE A 464 -10.80 -73.83 -23.50
N PRO A 465 -11.10 -75.13 -23.38
CA PRO A 465 -11.22 -76.00 -24.53
C PRO A 465 -12.32 -75.53 -25.49
N LYS A 466 -12.14 -75.80 -26.79
CA LYS A 466 -12.86 -75.17 -27.90
C LYS A 466 -14.37 -75.11 -27.73
N LYS A 467 -15.02 -76.23 -27.42
CA LYS A 467 -16.48 -76.29 -27.33
C LYS A 467 -17.00 -75.68 -26.03
N SER A 468 -16.32 -75.90 -24.91
CA SER A 468 -16.70 -75.38 -23.59
C SER A 468 -16.50 -73.86 -23.47
N GLY A 469 -15.45 -73.32 -24.07
CA GLY A 469 -15.15 -71.89 -24.07
C GLY A 469 -16.16 -71.06 -24.87
N GLN A 470 -16.65 -71.59 -26.00
CA GLN A 470 -17.71 -70.96 -26.79
C GLN A 470 -19.01 -70.82 -25.97
N PHE A 471 -19.38 -71.87 -25.24
CA PHE A 471 -20.56 -71.87 -24.38
C PHE A 471 -20.43 -70.89 -23.21
N ALA A 472 -19.30 -70.92 -22.49
CA ALA A 472 -19.06 -70.05 -21.34
C ALA A 472 -19.02 -68.57 -21.71
N LEU A 473 -18.36 -68.21 -22.81
CA LEU A 473 -18.26 -66.82 -23.27
C LEU A 473 -19.63 -66.23 -23.62
N LEU A 474 -20.50 -67.01 -24.28
CA LEU A 474 -21.85 -66.57 -24.61
C LEU A 474 -22.68 -66.28 -23.36
N LYS A 475 -22.59 -67.17 -22.36
CA LYS A 475 -23.30 -67.03 -21.08
C LYS A 475 -22.85 -65.80 -20.31
N ILE A 476 -21.54 -65.55 -20.19
CA ILE A 476 -20.99 -64.37 -19.51
C ILE A 476 -21.45 -63.07 -20.18
N LYS A 477 -21.42 -63.00 -21.51
CA LYS A 477 -21.88 -61.82 -22.25
C LYS A 477 -23.36 -61.54 -22.02
N PHE A 478 -24.18 -62.57 -21.94
CA PHE A 478 -25.61 -62.44 -21.67
C PHE A 478 -25.91 -61.98 -20.23
N GLU A 479 -25.19 -62.49 -19.23
CA GLU A 479 -25.34 -62.05 -17.84
C GLU A 479 -24.96 -60.57 -17.65
N ARG A 480 -23.95 -60.08 -18.38
CA ARG A 480 -23.57 -58.65 -18.38
C ARG A 480 -24.71 -57.75 -18.87
N ILE A 481 -25.32 -58.06 -20.02
CA ILE A 481 -26.40 -57.22 -20.57
C ILE A 481 -27.62 -57.21 -19.64
N ASN A 482 -27.96 -58.34 -19.01
CA ASN A 482 -29.01 -58.39 -17.99
C ASN A 482 -28.75 -57.41 -16.83
N ARG A 483 -27.51 -57.36 -16.30
CA ARG A 483 -27.16 -56.41 -15.24
C ARG A 483 -27.29 -54.95 -15.67
N LEU A 484 -26.87 -54.62 -16.88
CA LEU A 484 -27.00 -53.26 -17.43
C LEU A 484 -28.47 -52.84 -17.55
N LYS A 485 -29.34 -53.77 -17.99
CA LYS A 485 -30.80 -53.56 -18.04
C LYS A 485 -31.38 -53.29 -16.66
N ASP A 486 -31.01 -54.08 -15.65
CA ASP A 486 -31.47 -53.88 -14.26
C ASP A 486 -30.99 -52.53 -13.68
N LEU A 487 -29.79 -52.07 -14.02
CA LEU A 487 -29.28 -50.76 -13.60
C LEU A 487 -30.07 -49.60 -14.22
N LEU A 488 -30.40 -49.69 -15.50
CA LEU A 488 -31.22 -48.69 -16.17
C LEU A 488 -32.65 -48.64 -15.61
N GLU A 489 -33.25 -49.79 -15.30
CA GLU A 489 -34.59 -49.86 -14.68
C GLU A 489 -34.64 -49.28 -13.25
N ARG A 490 -33.51 -49.27 -12.53
CA ARG A 490 -33.39 -48.63 -11.21
C ARG A 490 -33.27 -47.11 -11.29
N CYS A 491 -32.89 -46.55 -12.45
CA CYS A 491 -32.71 -45.11 -12.64
C CYS A 491 -34.01 -44.37 -13.03
N ARG A 492 -35.13 -44.68 -12.36
CA ARG A 492 -36.47 -44.11 -12.67
C ARG A 492 -36.64 -42.62 -12.37
N PHE A 493 -35.70 -42.02 -11.67
CA PHE A 493 -35.69 -40.58 -11.39
C PHE A 493 -35.22 -39.75 -12.58
N PHE A 494 -34.68 -40.37 -13.63
CA PHE A 494 -34.38 -39.65 -14.88
C PHE A 494 -35.65 -39.38 -15.69
N PRO A 495 -35.69 -38.28 -16.46
CA PRO A 495 -36.76 -38.00 -17.41
C PRO A 495 -36.93 -39.12 -18.44
N LEU A 496 -38.18 -39.38 -18.85
CA LEU A 496 -38.52 -40.41 -19.83
C LEU A 496 -37.92 -40.10 -21.20
N TYR A 497 -37.28 -41.11 -21.81
CA TYR A 497 -36.76 -41.07 -23.18
C TYR A 497 -37.71 -41.84 -24.12
N SER A 498 -37.98 -41.28 -25.30
CA SER A 498 -39.04 -41.74 -26.20
C SER A 498 -38.85 -43.14 -26.78
N GLU A 499 -37.60 -43.62 -26.95
CA GLU A 499 -37.31 -44.94 -27.56
C GLU A 499 -37.05 -46.05 -26.51
N THR A 500 -37.35 -45.80 -25.24
CA THR A 500 -37.08 -46.77 -24.14
C THR A 500 -37.80 -48.10 -24.35
N ASP A 501 -39.08 -48.08 -24.70
CA ASP A 501 -39.88 -49.28 -24.91
C ASP A 501 -39.39 -50.10 -26.12
N GLU A 502 -38.97 -49.44 -27.21
CA GLU A 502 -38.43 -50.12 -28.40
C GLU A 502 -37.14 -50.89 -28.06
N ILE A 503 -36.23 -50.29 -27.29
CA ILE A 503 -34.97 -50.92 -26.90
C ILE A 503 -35.21 -52.12 -25.96
N LEU A 504 -36.20 -52.04 -25.07
CA LEU A 504 -36.57 -53.16 -24.20
C LEU A 504 -37.15 -54.34 -25.00
N THR A 505 -37.94 -54.10 -26.05
CA THR A 505 -38.41 -55.18 -26.93
C THR A 505 -37.26 -55.86 -27.71
N LEU A 506 -36.24 -55.09 -28.11
CA LEU A 506 -35.02 -55.65 -28.73
C LEU A 506 -34.23 -56.53 -27.76
N PHE A 507 -34.18 -56.16 -26.48
CA PHE A 507 -33.57 -56.98 -25.43
C PHE A 507 -34.26 -58.34 -25.30
N GLU A 508 -35.60 -58.38 -25.23
CA GLU A 508 -36.37 -59.63 -25.11
C GLU A 508 -36.16 -60.59 -26.30
N SER A 509 -36.05 -60.02 -27.51
CA SER A 509 -35.73 -60.80 -28.73
C SER A 509 -34.32 -61.39 -28.66
N CYS A 510 -33.34 -60.62 -28.22
CA CYS A 510 -31.95 -61.07 -28.06
C CYS A 510 -31.83 -62.20 -27.02
N GLU A 511 -32.52 -62.09 -25.89
CA GLU A 511 -32.55 -63.12 -24.85
C GLU A 511 -33.03 -64.48 -25.41
N LYS A 512 -34.09 -64.49 -26.22
CA LYS A 512 -34.60 -65.72 -26.85
C LYS A 512 -33.56 -66.36 -27.78
N GLN A 513 -32.86 -65.55 -28.59
CA GLN A 513 -31.83 -66.03 -29.52
C GLN A 513 -30.64 -66.68 -28.78
N VAL A 514 -30.16 -66.05 -27.70
CA VAL A 514 -29.02 -66.55 -26.92
C VAL A 514 -29.33 -67.89 -26.25
N LYS A 515 -30.52 -68.05 -25.65
CA LYS A 515 -30.92 -69.30 -24.99
C LYS A 515 -30.97 -70.48 -25.96
N VAL A 516 -31.42 -70.25 -27.20
CA VAL A 516 -31.43 -71.28 -28.26
C VAL A 516 -30.01 -71.69 -28.66
N ALA A 517 -29.10 -70.73 -28.83
CA ALA A 517 -27.71 -71.00 -29.21
C ALA A 517 -26.92 -71.76 -28.13
N LEU A 518 -27.12 -71.47 -26.84
CA LEU A 518 -26.48 -72.21 -25.75
C LEU A 518 -26.85 -73.70 -25.78
N LYS A 519 -28.11 -74.03 -26.09
CA LYS A 519 -28.58 -75.41 -26.18
C LYS A 519 -27.93 -76.18 -27.33
N SER A 520 -27.80 -75.54 -28.51
CA SER A 520 -27.22 -76.20 -29.69
C SER A 520 -25.73 -76.53 -29.55
N TYR A 521 -24.94 -75.67 -28.89
CA TYR A 521 -23.51 -75.95 -28.62
C TYR A 521 -23.31 -77.18 -27.72
N ASN A 522 -24.18 -77.36 -26.71
CA ASN A 522 -24.13 -78.51 -25.81
C ASN A 522 -24.40 -79.83 -26.57
N ASP A 523 -25.44 -79.85 -27.42
CA ASP A 523 -25.82 -81.03 -28.20
C ASP A 523 -24.72 -81.46 -29.22
N LEU A 524 -23.96 -80.50 -29.76
CA LEU A 524 -22.84 -80.76 -30.69
C LEU A 524 -21.58 -81.32 -29.99
N TRP A 525 -21.40 -81.05 -28.70
CA TRP A 525 -20.29 -81.59 -27.93
C TRP A 525 -20.53 -83.05 -27.52
N ILE A 526 -21.75 -83.37 -27.07
CA ILE A 526 -22.15 -84.73 -26.69
C ILE A 526 -21.89 -85.74 -27.82
N LYS A 527 -22.08 -85.35 -29.09
CA LYS A 527 -21.86 -86.22 -30.26
C LYS A 527 -20.38 -86.54 -30.59
N SER A 528 -19.39 -85.81 -30.06
CA SER A 528 -17.97 -85.99 -30.44
C SER A 528 -17.15 -86.96 -29.58
N VAL A 529 -17.72 -87.50 -28.50
CA VAL A 529 -16.97 -88.21 -27.45
C VAL A 529 -16.81 -89.73 -27.70
N SER A 530 -17.48 -90.33 -28.69
CA SER A 530 -17.96 -91.71 -28.55
C SER A 530 -17.27 -92.87 -29.33
N VAL A 531 -15.94 -92.92 -29.61
CA VAL A 531 -15.40 -94.07 -30.40
C VAL A 531 -14.18 -94.90 -29.88
N ASP A 532 -13.09 -94.38 -29.26
CA ASP A 532 -11.87 -95.23 -29.06
C ASP A 532 -11.10 -95.15 -27.71
N LEU A 533 -11.70 -94.61 -26.64
CA LEU A 533 -11.01 -94.31 -25.37
C LEU A 533 -10.37 -95.51 -24.63
N GLY A 534 -10.78 -96.75 -24.88
CA GLY A 534 -10.31 -97.93 -24.12
C GLY A 534 -8.89 -98.43 -24.47
N SER A 535 -8.42 -98.22 -25.70
CA SER A 535 -7.14 -98.79 -26.16
C SER A 535 -5.90 -98.05 -25.65
N TRP A 536 -6.07 -96.82 -25.17
CA TRP A 536 -4.96 -95.95 -24.77
C TRP A 536 -4.37 -96.25 -23.39
N TYR A 537 -5.12 -96.94 -22.51
CA TYR A 537 -4.68 -97.24 -21.14
C TYR A 537 -3.58 -98.32 -21.04
N HIS A 538 -3.35 -99.14 -22.09
CA HIS A 538 -2.41 -100.27 -22.03
C HIS A 538 -0.96 -99.95 -22.48
N ARG A 539 -0.58 -98.68 -22.74
CA ARG A 539 0.78 -98.28 -23.16
C ARG A 539 1.76 -98.18 -21.97
N HIS A 540 3.08 -98.33 -22.20
CA HIS A 540 4.13 -98.10 -21.18
C HIS A 540 4.33 -96.60 -20.88
N LEU A 541 5.02 -96.25 -19.78
CA LEU A 541 5.11 -94.86 -19.30
C LEU A 541 6.20 -93.99 -19.97
N ILE A 542 7.44 -94.48 -20.13
CA ILE A 542 8.60 -93.68 -20.62
C ILE A 542 9.34 -94.35 -21.80
N CYS A 543 9.75 -93.56 -22.80
CA CYS A 543 10.64 -93.95 -23.88
C CYS A 543 11.89 -93.03 -23.97
N ARG A 544 12.94 -93.47 -24.68
CA ARG A 544 14.09 -92.57 -24.99
C ARG A 544 13.72 -91.68 -26.17
N SER A 545 14.04 -90.39 -26.06
CA SER A 545 13.86 -89.45 -27.16
C SER A 545 14.70 -89.91 -28.36
N GLN A 546 14.07 -90.08 -29.52
CA GLN A 546 14.78 -90.36 -30.77
C GLN A 546 15.43 -89.10 -31.36
N ILE A 547 15.05 -87.91 -30.86
CA ILE A 547 15.46 -86.60 -31.40
C ILE A 547 16.63 -86.01 -30.60
N ARG A 548 16.72 -86.27 -29.28
CA ARG A 548 17.77 -85.73 -28.40
C ARG A 548 18.50 -86.84 -27.62
N PRO A 549 19.75 -87.20 -28.00
CA PRO A 549 20.48 -88.28 -27.34
C PRO A 549 20.77 -87.91 -25.88
N GLY A 550 20.33 -88.77 -24.96
CA GLY A 550 20.48 -88.57 -23.50
C GLY A 550 19.21 -88.16 -22.75
N LEU A 551 18.10 -87.85 -23.44
CA LEU A 551 16.84 -87.42 -22.81
C LEU A 551 15.71 -88.48 -22.86
N LEU A 552 14.77 -88.39 -21.91
CA LEU A 552 13.58 -89.25 -21.79
C LEU A 552 12.28 -88.55 -22.29
N GLU A 553 11.28 -89.30 -22.76
CA GLU A 553 9.95 -88.84 -23.26
C GLU A 553 8.78 -89.71 -22.74
N CYS A 554 7.57 -89.14 -22.61
CA CYS A 554 6.38 -89.81 -22.07
C CYS A 554 5.50 -90.42 -23.18
N HIS A 555 4.92 -91.60 -22.95
CA HIS A 555 4.23 -92.37 -23.99
C HIS A 555 2.69 -92.45 -23.79
N ILE A 556 1.97 -91.34 -24.08
CA ILE A 556 0.49 -91.20 -24.06
C ILE A 556 -0.05 -90.44 -25.29
N GLU A 557 -1.33 -90.61 -25.65
CA GLU A 557 -2.01 -89.90 -26.75
C GLU A 557 -2.73 -88.62 -26.27
N ARG A 558 -2.31 -87.44 -26.79
CA ARG A 558 -2.68 -86.12 -26.24
C ARG A 558 -4.18 -85.77 -26.29
N ARG A 559 -4.93 -86.30 -27.26
CA ARG A 559 -6.37 -85.99 -27.48
C ARG A 559 -7.28 -86.39 -26.31
N MET A 560 -6.82 -87.31 -25.47
CA MET A 560 -7.58 -87.82 -24.33
C MET A 560 -7.72 -86.76 -23.22
N LEU A 561 -6.66 -85.97 -22.98
CA LEU A 561 -6.65 -84.91 -21.97
C LEU A 561 -7.59 -83.76 -22.36
N ASP A 562 -7.66 -83.42 -23.65
CA ASP A 562 -8.52 -82.35 -24.17
C ASP A 562 -10.02 -82.63 -23.93
N ILE A 563 -10.45 -83.89 -24.09
CA ILE A 563 -11.85 -84.31 -23.91
C ILE A 563 -12.27 -84.25 -22.43
N PHE A 564 -11.34 -84.58 -21.53
CA PHE A 564 -11.57 -84.53 -20.09
C PHE A 564 -11.67 -83.11 -19.55
N GLU A 565 -10.83 -82.19 -20.03
CA GLU A 565 -10.94 -80.77 -19.69
C GLU A 565 -12.24 -80.15 -20.22
N GLU A 566 -12.66 -80.51 -21.46
CA GLU A 566 -13.95 -80.08 -21.99
C GLU A 566 -15.13 -80.48 -21.08
N ALA A 567 -15.13 -81.74 -20.61
CA ALA A 567 -16.20 -82.27 -19.76
C ALA A 567 -16.30 -81.56 -18.41
N TYR A 568 -15.16 -81.21 -17.80
CA TYR A 568 -15.12 -80.46 -16.55
C TYR A 568 -15.74 -79.07 -16.68
N PHE A 569 -15.35 -78.28 -17.70
CA PHE A 569 -15.85 -76.92 -17.87
C PHE A 569 -17.33 -76.85 -18.25
N PHE A 570 -17.84 -77.81 -19.01
CA PHE A 570 -19.28 -77.91 -19.28
C PHE A 570 -20.09 -78.18 -18.00
N LYS A 571 -19.59 -79.04 -17.09
CA LYS A 571 -20.22 -79.30 -15.79
C LYS A 571 -20.25 -78.06 -14.89
N VAL A 572 -19.12 -77.36 -14.75
CA VAL A 572 -19.03 -76.11 -13.96
C VAL A 572 -19.96 -75.02 -14.53
N SER A 573 -20.11 -74.98 -15.85
CA SER A 573 -21.00 -74.02 -16.54
C SER A 573 -22.49 -74.38 -16.45
N GLY A 574 -22.84 -75.55 -15.88
CA GLY A 574 -24.21 -76.03 -15.66
C GLY A 574 -24.83 -76.85 -16.82
N ALA A 575 -24.02 -77.39 -17.73
CA ALA A 575 -24.46 -78.22 -18.86
C ALA A 575 -24.45 -79.73 -18.55
N ILE A 576 -25.15 -80.53 -19.36
CA ILE A 576 -25.31 -81.99 -19.19
C ILE A 576 -24.12 -82.74 -19.82
N VAL A 577 -23.48 -83.66 -19.09
CA VAL A 577 -22.29 -84.43 -19.52
C VAL A 577 -22.64 -85.91 -19.83
N PRO A 578 -22.08 -86.55 -20.88
CA PRO A 578 -22.31 -87.96 -21.20
C PRO A 578 -21.78 -88.96 -20.15
N SER A 579 -22.48 -90.09 -19.95
CA SER A 579 -22.14 -91.12 -18.95
C SER A 579 -20.93 -92.02 -19.29
N VAL A 580 -20.37 -91.90 -20.50
CA VAL A 580 -19.20 -92.68 -20.97
C VAL A 580 -17.88 -92.15 -20.36
N ILE A 581 -17.87 -90.91 -19.88
CA ILE A 581 -16.72 -90.29 -19.22
C ILE A 581 -16.86 -90.52 -17.71
N ASP A 582 -16.05 -91.44 -17.18
CA ASP A 582 -15.90 -91.65 -15.74
C ASP A 582 -14.86 -90.66 -15.19
N MET A 583 -15.32 -89.64 -14.47
CA MET A 583 -14.48 -88.54 -13.99
C MET A 583 -13.45 -88.98 -12.94
N GLU A 584 -13.71 -90.06 -12.19
CA GLU A 584 -12.76 -90.57 -11.18
C GLU A 584 -11.53 -91.23 -11.82
N ARG A 585 -11.71 -91.89 -12.98
CA ARG A 585 -10.60 -92.48 -13.75
C ARG A 585 -9.74 -91.42 -14.43
N ASN A 586 -10.35 -90.30 -14.82
CA ASN A 586 -9.65 -89.16 -15.41
C ASN A 586 -8.65 -88.53 -14.43
N ASP A 587 -9.06 -88.32 -13.18
CA ASP A 587 -8.18 -87.69 -12.18
C ASP A 587 -6.94 -88.54 -11.90
N ASN A 588 -7.06 -89.87 -11.81
CA ASN A 588 -5.93 -90.77 -11.61
C ASN A 588 -4.96 -90.82 -12.81
N VAL A 589 -5.48 -90.77 -14.04
CA VAL A 589 -4.63 -90.74 -15.25
C VAL A 589 -3.93 -89.38 -15.41
N LYS A 590 -4.59 -88.28 -15.05
CA LYS A 590 -3.96 -86.95 -15.03
C LYS A 590 -2.87 -86.88 -13.97
N LEU A 591 -3.13 -87.39 -12.76
CA LEU A 591 -2.15 -87.47 -11.68
C LEU A 591 -0.92 -88.31 -12.06
N THR A 592 -1.12 -89.49 -12.64
CA THR A 592 -0.01 -90.34 -13.09
C THR A 592 0.75 -89.72 -14.27
N PHE A 593 0.08 -89.02 -15.19
CA PHE A 593 0.71 -88.31 -16.30
C PHE A 593 1.58 -87.15 -15.83
N ASP A 594 1.05 -86.32 -14.94
CA ASP A 594 1.77 -85.21 -14.34
C ASP A 594 3.01 -85.72 -13.58
N ASN A 595 2.86 -86.82 -12.84
CA ASN A 595 3.95 -87.43 -12.07
C ASN A 595 5.06 -88.03 -12.94
N VAL A 596 4.73 -88.69 -14.05
CA VAL A 596 5.71 -89.27 -14.99
C VAL A 596 6.42 -88.19 -15.79
N ILE A 597 5.69 -87.18 -16.27
CA ILE A 597 6.30 -86.00 -16.92
C ILE A 597 7.21 -85.26 -15.94
N ARG A 598 6.80 -85.12 -14.69
CA ARG A 598 7.59 -84.48 -13.64
C ARG A 598 8.95 -85.15 -13.47
N ILE A 599 9.03 -86.48 -13.42
CA ILE A 599 10.30 -87.23 -13.35
C ILE A 599 11.17 -86.96 -14.60
N ILE A 600 10.57 -87.06 -15.78
CA ILE A 600 11.26 -86.88 -17.06
C ILE A 600 11.83 -85.46 -17.17
N LEU A 601 11.02 -84.46 -16.85
CA LEU A 601 11.42 -83.06 -16.87
C LEU A 601 12.50 -82.80 -15.82
N TYR A 602 12.38 -83.30 -14.60
CA TYR A 602 13.42 -83.10 -13.58
C TYR A 602 14.76 -83.66 -14.03
N PHE A 603 14.79 -84.90 -14.52
CA PHE A 603 16.03 -85.52 -14.95
C PHE A 603 16.64 -84.83 -16.18
N ASN A 604 15.81 -84.54 -17.20
CA ASN A 604 16.24 -83.87 -18.41
C ASN A 604 16.73 -82.44 -18.12
N ASN A 605 16.05 -81.70 -17.24
CA ASN A 605 16.43 -80.35 -16.83
C ASN A 605 17.74 -80.34 -16.05
N VAL A 606 17.97 -81.31 -15.15
CA VAL A 606 19.25 -81.45 -14.44
C VAL A 606 20.38 -81.56 -15.46
N ILE A 607 20.28 -82.47 -16.42
CA ILE A 607 21.33 -82.73 -17.40
C ILE A 607 21.53 -81.59 -18.40
N SER A 608 20.44 -80.94 -18.84
CA SER A 608 20.53 -79.79 -19.74
C SER A 608 21.06 -78.54 -19.05
N SER A 609 20.90 -78.43 -17.73
CA SER A 609 21.33 -77.23 -17.00
C SER A 609 22.86 -77.14 -16.85
N ILE A 610 23.59 -78.25 -16.94
CA ILE A 610 25.01 -78.33 -16.61
C ILE A 610 25.85 -78.23 -17.88
N SER A 611 26.86 -77.35 -17.89
CA SER A 611 27.80 -77.18 -19.01
C SER A 611 28.77 -78.38 -19.14
N ASP A 612 29.44 -78.56 -20.28
CA ASP A 612 30.32 -79.71 -20.48
C ASP A 612 31.51 -79.75 -19.49
N LYS A 613 31.99 -78.60 -19.02
CA LYS A 613 33.03 -78.50 -17.97
C LYS A 613 32.50 -78.88 -16.59
N GLU A 614 31.26 -78.51 -16.28
CA GLU A 614 30.59 -78.89 -15.03
C GLU A 614 30.10 -80.35 -15.05
N ARG A 615 29.78 -80.90 -16.24
CA ARG A 615 29.47 -82.33 -16.42
C ARG A 615 30.69 -83.18 -16.09
N LEU A 616 31.90 -82.70 -16.38
CA LEU A 616 33.14 -83.34 -15.94
C LEU A 616 33.32 -83.25 -14.42
N PHE A 617 32.96 -82.11 -13.80
CA PHE A 617 32.98 -81.94 -12.34
C PHE A 617 31.97 -82.86 -11.62
N PHE A 618 30.74 -83.02 -12.13
CA PHE A 618 29.67 -83.83 -11.52
C PHE A 618 29.51 -85.26 -12.06
N LYS A 619 30.37 -85.70 -12.99
CA LYS A 619 30.30 -87.02 -13.68
C LYS A 619 30.03 -88.22 -12.75
N PRO A 620 30.66 -88.34 -11.57
CA PRO A 620 30.44 -89.49 -10.68
C PRO A 620 29.03 -89.57 -10.10
N MET A 621 28.32 -88.46 -9.99
CA MET A 621 26.98 -88.39 -9.39
C MET A 621 25.86 -88.69 -10.40
N ILE A 622 25.98 -88.21 -11.65
CA ILE A 622 24.99 -88.43 -12.72
C ILE A 622 24.80 -89.92 -13.06
N GLN A 623 25.90 -90.69 -13.05
CA GLN A 623 25.85 -92.13 -13.33
C GLN A 623 25.15 -92.96 -12.25
N GLN A 624 25.05 -92.43 -11.02
CA GLN A 624 24.36 -93.12 -9.92
C GLN A 624 22.84 -92.98 -10.03
N THR A 625 22.34 -91.84 -10.51
CA THR A 625 20.90 -91.58 -10.70
C THR A 625 20.31 -92.33 -11.89
N GLU A 626 21.04 -92.47 -13.00
CA GLU A 626 20.55 -93.20 -14.19
C GLU A 626 20.22 -94.66 -13.91
N ARG A 627 21.04 -95.33 -13.10
CA ARG A 627 20.82 -96.73 -12.72
C ARG A 627 19.55 -96.94 -11.90
N LYS A 628 19.06 -95.90 -11.23
CA LYS A 628 17.84 -95.98 -10.42
C LYS A 628 16.55 -95.82 -11.26
N LEU A 629 16.58 -95.24 -12.46
CA LEU A 629 15.38 -94.92 -13.27
C LEU A 629 14.95 -96.01 -14.28
N GLU A 630 15.67 -97.13 -14.34
CA GLU A 630 15.46 -98.19 -15.33
C GLU A 630 14.07 -98.89 -15.32
N PRO A 631 13.39 -99.10 -14.16
CA PRO A 631 12.11 -99.83 -14.10
C PRO A 631 10.93 -99.17 -14.85
N LEU A 632 10.89 -97.83 -14.91
CA LEU A 632 9.84 -97.03 -15.58
C LEU A 632 9.81 -97.22 -17.12
N LYS A 633 10.87 -97.78 -17.68
CA LYS A 633 11.07 -97.96 -19.13
C LYS A 633 10.55 -99.30 -19.65
N ILE A 634 10.39 -100.31 -18.78
CA ILE A 634 10.22 -101.71 -19.21
C ILE A 634 8.98 -102.39 -18.61
N LYS A 635 8.51 -102.00 -17.41
CA LYS A 635 7.48 -102.80 -16.67
C LYS A 635 6.12 -102.13 -16.42
N LEU A 636 6.04 -100.80 -16.28
CA LEU A 636 4.83 -100.12 -15.78
C LEU A 636 3.94 -99.57 -16.91
N THR A 637 2.61 -99.64 -16.74
CA THR A 637 1.55 -99.15 -17.69
C THR A 637 0.58 -98.18 -17.01
N TRP A 638 -0.31 -97.53 -17.78
CA TRP A 638 -1.26 -96.50 -17.29
C TRP A 638 -2.49 -97.04 -16.52
N GLU A 639 -2.58 -98.35 -16.28
CA GLU A 639 -3.69 -98.98 -15.53
C GLU A 639 -3.43 -99.08 -14.01
N GLU A 640 -2.17 -99.03 -13.57
CA GLU A 640 -1.79 -99.22 -12.17
C GLU A 640 -1.70 -97.88 -11.43
N ASP A 641 -2.04 -97.87 -10.13
CA ASP A 641 -1.83 -96.70 -9.26
C ASP A 641 -0.37 -96.66 -8.79
N LEU A 642 0.38 -95.67 -9.29
CA LEU A 642 1.84 -95.59 -9.18
C LEU A 642 2.33 -94.49 -8.23
N GLY A 643 1.44 -93.91 -7.41
CA GLY A 643 1.74 -92.77 -6.53
C GLY A 643 3.00 -92.96 -5.67
N GLU A 644 3.07 -94.04 -4.88
CA GLU A 644 4.18 -94.27 -3.94
C GLU A 644 5.53 -94.58 -4.61
N TYR A 645 5.51 -95.28 -5.75
CA TYR A 645 6.73 -95.63 -6.48
C TYR A 645 7.36 -94.41 -7.15
N ILE A 646 6.54 -93.49 -7.67
CA ILE A 646 7.02 -92.27 -8.34
C ILE A 646 7.75 -91.36 -7.34
N ASP A 647 7.28 -91.21 -6.11
CA ASP A 647 7.93 -90.33 -5.12
C ASP A 647 9.35 -90.79 -4.78
N THR A 648 9.61 -92.09 -4.67
CA THR A 648 10.97 -92.58 -4.45
C THR A 648 11.92 -92.27 -5.62
N PHE A 649 11.46 -92.34 -6.87
CA PHE A 649 12.28 -91.97 -8.04
C PHE A 649 12.46 -90.46 -8.16
N VAL A 650 11.46 -89.66 -7.80
CA VAL A 650 11.54 -88.19 -7.75
C VAL A 650 12.56 -87.75 -6.71
N THR A 651 12.56 -88.32 -5.50
CA THR A 651 13.52 -87.97 -4.43
C THR A 651 14.97 -88.22 -4.87
N ASN A 652 15.24 -89.35 -5.54
CA ASN A 652 16.59 -89.65 -6.03
C ASN A 652 17.10 -88.67 -7.10
N VAL A 653 16.23 -88.13 -7.96
CA VAL A 653 16.60 -87.12 -8.96
C VAL A 653 16.70 -85.74 -8.31
N LYS A 654 15.86 -85.46 -7.31
CA LYS A 654 15.93 -84.23 -6.49
C LYS A 654 17.24 -84.14 -5.73
N ASP A 655 17.72 -85.20 -5.09
CA ASP A 655 19.00 -85.16 -4.36
C ASP A 655 20.18 -84.71 -5.24
N LEU A 656 20.24 -85.17 -6.49
CA LEU A 656 21.24 -84.73 -7.47
C LEU A 656 21.03 -83.27 -7.88
N LEU A 657 19.77 -82.89 -8.15
CA LEU A 657 19.40 -81.52 -8.50
C LEU A 657 19.74 -80.56 -7.37
N ASP A 658 19.47 -80.90 -6.12
CA ASP A 658 19.66 -80.05 -4.94
C ASP A 658 21.14 -79.73 -4.75
N VAL A 659 22.05 -80.71 -4.91
CA VAL A 659 23.50 -80.46 -4.83
C VAL A 659 23.98 -79.52 -5.95
N ILE A 660 23.50 -79.71 -7.18
CA ILE A 660 23.89 -78.86 -8.32
C ILE A 660 23.27 -77.46 -8.21
N GLN A 661 22.03 -77.37 -7.75
CA GLN A 661 21.36 -76.11 -7.50
C GLN A 661 22.05 -75.32 -6.41
N VAL A 662 22.44 -75.97 -5.30
CA VAL A 662 23.24 -75.31 -4.25
C VAL A 662 24.57 -74.84 -4.84
N TYR A 663 25.33 -75.68 -5.53
CA TYR A 663 26.58 -75.26 -6.18
C TYR A 663 26.39 -74.05 -7.13
N LYS A 664 25.35 -74.05 -7.98
CA LYS A 664 25.08 -72.93 -8.90
C LYS A 664 24.62 -71.68 -8.18
N LYS A 665 23.74 -71.83 -7.20
CA LYS A 665 23.23 -70.73 -6.38
C LYS A 665 24.37 -70.07 -5.64
N GLU A 666 25.21 -70.84 -4.97
CA GLU A 666 26.35 -70.34 -4.21
C GLU A 666 27.42 -69.71 -5.14
N ASN A 667 27.61 -70.23 -6.36
CA ASN A 667 28.49 -69.59 -7.33
C ASN A 667 27.93 -68.29 -7.91
N LEU A 668 26.63 -68.24 -8.18
CA LEU A 668 25.97 -67.02 -8.60
C LEU A 668 26.01 -65.98 -7.48
N THR A 669 25.78 -66.36 -6.22
CA THR A 669 25.92 -65.43 -5.10
C THR A 669 27.36 -64.97 -4.93
N ILE A 670 28.36 -65.85 -5.08
CA ILE A 670 29.77 -65.43 -5.09
C ILE A 670 30.02 -64.43 -6.23
N ALA A 671 29.54 -64.71 -7.44
CA ALA A 671 29.69 -63.79 -8.57
C ALA A 671 29.02 -62.44 -8.31
N THR A 672 27.79 -62.41 -7.78
CA THR A 672 27.10 -61.15 -7.45
C THR A 672 27.82 -60.39 -6.34
N TRP A 673 28.31 -61.08 -5.30
CA TRP A 673 29.11 -60.43 -4.26
C TRP A 673 30.42 -59.85 -4.82
N MET A 674 31.02 -60.50 -5.82
CA MET A 674 32.24 -60.03 -6.48
C MET A 674 31.97 -58.86 -7.44
N GLU A 675 30.84 -58.87 -8.15
CA GLU A 675 30.34 -57.72 -8.92
C GLU A 675 30.00 -56.54 -8.00
N ASN A 676 29.46 -56.80 -6.81
CA ASN A 676 29.25 -55.76 -5.80
C ASN A 676 30.59 -55.15 -5.38
N ILE A 677 31.62 -55.96 -5.11
CA ILE A 677 32.98 -55.45 -4.85
C ILE A 677 33.50 -54.64 -6.03
N TYR A 678 33.32 -55.12 -7.27
CA TYR A 678 33.77 -54.42 -8.49
C TYR A 678 33.09 -53.05 -8.66
N ASN A 679 31.80 -52.95 -8.34
CA ASN A 679 30.99 -51.74 -8.52
C ASN A 679 31.01 -50.79 -7.32
N ILE A 680 31.59 -51.19 -6.18
CA ILE A 680 31.67 -50.33 -5.01
C ILE A 680 32.52 -49.10 -5.34
N LEU A 681 31.94 -47.93 -5.09
CA LEU A 681 32.71 -46.71 -4.95
C LEU A 681 33.05 -46.54 -3.47
N LEU A 682 34.33 -46.66 -3.12
CA LEU A 682 34.89 -46.48 -1.78
C LEU A 682 34.51 -45.14 -1.11
N PHE A 683 34.29 -44.08 -1.88
CA PHE A 683 33.56 -42.87 -1.47
C PHE A 683 33.19 -42.06 -2.72
N LYS A 684 32.10 -41.28 -2.63
CA LYS A 684 31.54 -40.49 -3.74
C LYS A 684 31.67 -39.00 -3.48
N LEU A 685 32.15 -38.25 -4.46
CA LEU A 685 32.19 -36.77 -4.46
C LEU A 685 31.02 -36.16 -5.26
N ASN A 686 29.83 -36.74 -5.14
CA ASN A 686 28.64 -36.26 -5.87
C ASN A 686 27.76 -35.46 -4.91
N HIS A 687 28.04 -34.17 -4.82
CA HIS A 687 27.13 -33.23 -4.17
C HIS A 687 26.60 -32.25 -5.23
N ASP A 688 25.27 -32.17 -5.35
CA ASP A 688 24.60 -31.16 -6.17
C ASP A 688 24.76 -29.74 -5.58
N LYS A 689 25.32 -29.62 -4.37
CA LYS A 689 25.56 -28.37 -3.64
C LYS A 689 26.95 -28.38 -3.01
N ALA A 690 27.64 -27.25 -3.07
CA ALA A 690 28.96 -27.06 -2.47
C ALA A 690 28.90 -27.16 -0.94
N GLN A 691 29.70 -28.04 -0.34
CA GLN A 691 29.75 -28.26 1.11
C GLN A 691 30.85 -27.42 1.79
N GLN A 692 30.72 -27.20 3.10
CA GLN A 692 31.78 -26.62 3.91
C GLN A 692 32.86 -27.67 4.21
N LEU A 693 34.13 -27.25 4.29
CA LEU A 693 35.29 -28.14 4.50
C LEU A 693 35.19 -29.12 5.70
N PRO A 694 34.68 -28.75 6.90
CA PRO A 694 34.58 -29.70 8.01
C PRO A 694 33.57 -30.82 7.75
N ASP A 695 32.45 -30.49 7.10
CA ASP A 695 31.41 -31.46 6.74
C ASP A 695 31.94 -32.43 5.68
N PHE A 696 32.65 -31.90 4.67
CA PHE A 696 33.31 -32.68 3.63
C PHE A 696 34.30 -33.72 4.20
N ILE A 697 35.17 -33.31 5.13
CA ILE A 697 36.14 -34.22 5.76
C ILE A 697 35.44 -35.26 6.65
N GLY A 698 34.36 -34.86 7.33
CA GLY A 698 33.52 -35.76 8.13
C GLY A 698 32.85 -36.83 7.26
N ASP A 699 32.25 -36.42 6.15
CA ASP A 699 31.55 -37.27 5.20
C ASP A 699 32.48 -38.31 4.57
N ILE A 700 33.67 -37.90 4.13
CA ILE A 700 34.67 -38.84 3.58
C ILE A 700 35.11 -39.87 4.62
N LYS A 701 35.32 -39.46 5.87
CA LYS A 701 35.72 -40.39 6.95
C LYS A 701 34.60 -41.38 7.28
N ASN A 702 33.35 -40.94 7.24
CA ASN A 702 32.20 -41.81 7.48
C ASN A 702 32.01 -42.79 6.32
N GLN A 703 31.99 -42.30 5.07
CA GLN A 703 31.89 -43.14 3.87
C GLN A 703 33.03 -44.18 3.83
N LYS A 704 34.26 -43.78 4.17
CA LYS A 704 35.38 -44.71 4.29
C LYS A 704 35.14 -45.83 5.30
N ARG A 705 34.62 -45.50 6.50
CA ARG A 705 34.31 -46.53 7.53
C ARG A 705 33.24 -47.48 7.05
N GLU A 706 32.22 -46.95 6.39
CA GLU A 706 31.13 -47.73 5.80
C GLU A 706 31.66 -48.67 4.72
N SER A 707 32.44 -48.17 3.76
CA SER A 707 33.02 -48.98 2.68
C SER A 707 33.99 -50.04 3.20
N ILE A 708 34.79 -49.75 4.23
CA ILE A 708 35.63 -50.76 4.89
C ILE A 708 34.75 -51.85 5.53
N SER A 709 33.72 -51.45 6.28
CA SER A 709 32.81 -52.41 6.93
C SER A 709 32.08 -53.29 5.93
N GLU A 710 31.69 -52.71 4.79
CA GLU A 710 31.02 -53.39 3.70
C GLU A 710 31.96 -54.36 2.99
N LEU A 711 33.18 -53.94 2.63
CA LEU A 711 34.17 -54.82 2.00
C LEU A 711 34.56 -56.00 2.90
N VAL A 712 34.75 -55.77 4.20
CA VAL A 712 35.04 -56.85 5.16
C VAL A 712 33.86 -57.80 5.28
N ARG A 713 32.62 -57.28 5.32
CA ARG A 713 31.40 -58.09 5.31
C ARG A 713 31.32 -58.94 4.05
N LEU A 714 31.47 -58.33 2.87
CA LEU A 714 31.43 -59.01 1.57
C LEU A 714 32.47 -60.11 1.46
N TYR A 715 33.71 -59.82 1.87
CA TYR A 715 34.78 -60.82 1.95
C TYR A 715 34.41 -61.99 2.88
N SER A 716 33.80 -61.71 4.04
CA SER A 716 33.35 -62.75 4.97
C SER A 716 32.23 -63.61 4.39
N GLU A 717 31.29 -63.03 3.65
CA GLU A 717 30.19 -63.75 3.00
C GLU A 717 30.69 -64.61 1.85
N ILE A 718 31.57 -64.10 0.99
CA ILE A 718 32.21 -64.90 -0.07
C ILE A 718 32.92 -66.12 0.54
N SER A 719 33.64 -65.92 1.65
CA SER A 719 34.29 -67.02 2.35
C SER A 719 33.31 -68.06 2.93
N LYS A 720 32.14 -67.64 3.43
CA LYS A 720 31.10 -68.56 3.92
C LYS A 720 30.48 -69.37 2.79
N HIS A 721 30.18 -68.73 1.66
CA HIS A 721 29.60 -69.40 0.48
C HIS A 721 30.55 -70.45 -0.11
N ILE A 722 31.86 -70.15 -0.18
CA ILE A 722 32.87 -71.14 -0.60
C ILE A 722 32.92 -72.32 0.38
N PHE A 723 32.82 -72.06 1.69
CA PHE A 723 32.77 -73.12 2.70
C PHE A 723 31.49 -73.98 2.60
N CYS A 724 30.34 -73.39 2.29
CA CYS A 724 29.09 -74.11 2.06
C CYS A 724 29.18 -75.08 0.87
N ILE A 725 29.83 -74.66 -0.23
CA ILE A 725 30.10 -75.54 -1.37
C ILE A 725 31.03 -76.70 -0.95
N TYR A 726 32.02 -76.41 -0.11
CA TYR A 726 32.90 -77.46 0.43
C TYR A 726 32.11 -78.47 1.29
N GLU A 727 31.23 -78.02 2.18
CA GLU A 727 30.45 -78.91 3.06
C GLU A 727 29.45 -79.79 2.27
N THR A 728 28.75 -79.22 1.28
CA THR A 728 27.73 -79.92 0.48
C THR A 728 28.29 -81.02 -0.42
N LEU A 729 29.56 -80.92 -0.83
CA LEU A 729 30.23 -81.96 -1.62
C LEU A 729 30.67 -83.16 -0.74
N GLY A 730 30.78 -82.99 0.58
CA GLY A 730 30.96 -84.05 1.58
C GLY A 730 32.03 -85.10 1.21
N SER A 731 31.67 -86.39 1.27
CA SER A 731 32.57 -87.51 0.96
C SER A 731 33.03 -87.57 -0.51
N ASN A 732 32.35 -86.86 -1.41
CA ASN A 732 32.67 -86.85 -2.84
C ASN A 732 33.89 -85.98 -3.17
N ILE A 733 34.28 -85.06 -2.28
CA ILE A 733 35.46 -84.18 -2.44
C ILE A 733 36.76 -84.98 -2.59
N ARG A 734 36.88 -86.13 -1.92
CA ARG A 734 38.05 -87.02 -2.04
C ARG A 734 38.28 -87.51 -3.47
N LYS A 735 37.23 -87.57 -4.29
CA LYS A 735 37.30 -87.93 -5.71
C LYS A 735 37.44 -86.70 -6.64
N MET A 736 37.46 -85.48 -6.08
CA MET A 736 37.35 -84.19 -6.80
C MET A 736 38.40 -83.14 -6.33
N SER A 737 39.47 -83.52 -5.62
CA SER A 737 40.39 -82.58 -4.94
C SER A 737 41.20 -81.67 -5.88
N GLU A 738 41.64 -82.18 -7.04
CA GLU A 738 42.39 -81.41 -8.03
C GLU A 738 41.52 -80.34 -8.70
N SER A 739 40.26 -80.68 -9.00
CA SER A 739 39.28 -79.74 -9.54
C SER A 739 38.86 -78.66 -8.53
N TRP A 740 38.92 -78.96 -7.21
CA TRP A 740 38.64 -77.99 -6.15
C TRP A 740 39.73 -76.92 -5.99
N ALA A 741 41.02 -77.30 -6.05
CA ALA A 741 42.12 -76.33 -5.95
C ALA A 741 42.12 -75.31 -7.09
N GLN A 742 41.86 -75.76 -8.32
CA GLN A 742 41.72 -74.89 -9.49
C GLN A 742 40.54 -73.91 -9.37
N TYR A 743 39.47 -74.33 -8.71
CA TYR A 743 38.30 -73.51 -8.45
C TYR A 743 38.61 -72.35 -7.48
N VAL A 744 39.33 -72.61 -6.37
CA VAL A 744 39.67 -71.55 -5.38
C VAL A 744 40.65 -70.52 -5.95
N HIS A 745 41.67 -70.93 -6.71
CA HIS A 745 42.59 -70.00 -7.37
C HIS A 745 41.90 -69.05 -8.34
N LYS A 746 40.90 -69.55 -9.08
CA LYS A 746 40.11 -68.73 -10.00
C LYS A 746 39.35 -67.63 -9.24
N ILE A 747 38.80 -67.93 -8.07
CA ILE A 747 38.07 -66.94 -7.27
C ILE A 747 39.02 -65.87 -6.71
N ASP A 748 40.20 -66.25 -6.23
CA ASP A 748 41.16 -65.28 -5.66
C ASP A 748 41.67 -64.27 -6.71
N HIS A 749 41.91 -64.72 -7.94
CA HIS A 749 42.26 -63.84 -9.06
C HIS A 749 41.13 -62.85 -9.40
N LEU A 750 39.88 -63.32 -9.38
CA LEU A 750 38.72 -62.46 -9.61
C LEU A 750 38.56 -61.42 -8.49
N LEU A 751 38.87 -61.78 -7.24
CA LEU A 751 38.74 -60.88 -6.08
C LEU A 751 39.76 -59.74 -6.19
N LYS A 752 41.00 -60.07 -6.54
CA LYS A 752 42.06 -59.07 -6.81
C LYS A 752 41.62 -58.08 -7.89
N ALA A 753 41.12 -58.58 -9.01
CA ALA A 753 40.66 -57.74 -10.11
C ALA A 753 39.47 -56.85 -9.72
N ALA A 754 38.53 -57.34 -8.90
CA ALA A 754 37.39 -56.58 -8.44
C ALA A 754 37.80 -55.42 -7.51
N VAL A 755 38.67 -55.68 -6.53
CA VAL A 755 39.16 -54.66 -5.59
C VAL A 755 39.98 -53.59 -6.31
N PHE A 756 40.83 -53.96 -7.27
CA PHE A 756 41.66 -53.00 -8.01
C PHE A 756 40.80 -52.08 -8.87
N ASN A 757 39.85 -52.63 -9.63
CA ASN A 757 38.98 -51.81 -10.47
C ASN A 757 38.06 -50.90 -9.64
N SER A 758 37.52 -51.38 -8.52
CA SER A 758 36.72 -50.53 -7.62
C SER A 758 37.51 -49.32 -7.11
N SER A 759 38.79 -49.53 -6.78
CA SER A 759 39.70 -48.49 -6.31
C SER A 759 40.09 -47.52 -7.42
N LEU A 760 40.40 -48.01 -8.63
CA LEU A 760 40.69 -47.15 -9.79
C LEU A 760 39.46 -46.33 -10.21
N ASN A 761 38.27 -46.94 -10.26
CA ASN A 761 37.02 -46.25 -10.56
C ASN A 761 36.73 -45.12 -9.56
N THR A 762 37.09 -45.30 -8.28
CA THR A 762 36.95 -44.22 -7.28
C THR A 762 37.89 -43.05 -7.56
N LEU A 763 39.12 -43.32 -7.94
CA LEU A 763 40.12 -42.29 -8.25
C LEU A 763 39.78 -41.55 -9.54
N GLU A 764 39.28 -42.26 -10.56
CA GLU A 764 38.78 -41.65 -11.79
C GLU A 764 37.58 -40.75 -11.53
N ASN A 765 36.64 -41.18 -10.67
CA ASN A 765 35.51 -40.35 -10.27
C ASN A 765 35.95 -39.11 -9.47
N ILE A 766 36.98 -39.20 -8.64
CA ILE A 766 37.56 -38.04 -7.96
C ILE A 766 38.17 -37.07 -8.97
N LEU A 767 38.93 -37.57 -9.95
CA LEU A 767 39.50 -36.75 -11.00
C LEU A 767 38.41 -36.06 -11.84
N MET A 768 37.37 -36.79 -12.23
CA MET A 768 36.22 -36.24 -12.97
C MET A 768 35.48 -35.17 -12.16
N ALA A 769 35.25 -35.40 -10.87
CA ALA A 769 34.59 -34.43 -10.00
C ALA A 769 35.43 -33.14 -9.87
N LEU A 770 36.75 -33.25 -9.79
CA LEU A 770 37.65 -32.09 -9.71
C LEU A 770 37.76 -31.32 -11.04
N GLN A 771 37.52 -31.96 -12.19
CA GLN A 771 37.57 -31.33 -13.51
C GLN A 771 36.25 -30.68 -13.93
N LYS A 772 35.12 -31.08 -13.33
CA LYS A 772 33.79 -30.63 -13.74
C LYS A 772 33.51 -29.22 -13.21
N GLU A 773 33.61 -28.22 -14.08
CA GLU A 773 33.37 -26.80 -13.77
C GLU A 773 31.94 -26.47 -13.31
N ALA A 774 30.97 -27.32 -13.64
CA ALA A 774 29.54 -27.07 -13.40
C ALA A 774 29.03 -27.57 -12.03
N ALA A 775 29.87 -28.22 -11.21
CA ALA A 775 29.46 -28.81 -9.94
C ALA A 775 30.51 -28.54 -8.84
N PRO A 776 30.43 -27.40 -8.13
CA PRO A 776 31.37 -27.09 -7.07
C PRO A 776 31.21 -28.06 -5.89
N ILE A 777 32.33 -28.60 -5.42
CA ILE A 777 32.40 -29.58 -4.32
C ILE A 777 32.46 -28.85 -2.97
N LEU A 778 33.21 -27.75 -2.92
CA LEU A 778 33.49 -26.99 -1.70
C LEU A 778 33.00 -25.55 -1.84
N SER A 779 32.34 -25.01 -0.82
CA SER A 779 32.01 -23.59 -0.70
C SER A 779 33.03 -22.89 0.19
N ILE A 780 33.58 -21.78 -0.28
CA ILE A 780 34.49 -20.92 0.47
C ILE A 780 33.90 -19.52 0.54
N GLU A 781 33.92 -18.93 1.73
CA GLU A 781 33.50 -17.56 1.91
C GLU A 781 34.70 -16.61 1.79
N LEU A 782 34.51 -15.51 1.05
CA LEU A 782 35.41 -14.37 1.07
C LEU A 782 34.97 -13.40 2.17
N ILE A 783 35.86 -13.16 3.13
CA ILE A 783 35.59 -12.29 4.27
C ILE A 783 36.64 -11.18 4.34
N LEU A 784 36.18 -9.96 4.63
CA LEU A 784 37.04 -8.81 4.88
C LEU A 784 37.44 -8.78 6.35
N ASN A 785 38.71 -9.10 6.64
CA ASN A 785 39.30 -8.95 7.96
C ASN A 785 40.08 -7.63 8.07
N LYS A 786 40.41 -7.20 9.30
CA LYS A 786 41.16 -5.94 9.56
C LYS A 786 42.47 -5.80 8.75
N TYR A 787 43.06 -6.91 8.30
CA TYR A 787 44.32 -6.99 7.57
C TYR A 787 44.16 -7.26 6.06
N GLY A 788 42.93 -7.47 5.56
CA GLY A 788 42.65 -7.70 4.14
C GLY A 788 41.60 -8.78 3.89
N ILE A 789 41.37 -9.07 2.61
CA ILE A 789 40.44 -10.09 2.12
C ILE A 789 41.05 -11.47 2.39
N THR A 790 40.35 -12.35 3.08
CA THR A 790 40.80 -13.72 3.38
C THR A 790 39.73 -14.75 3.07
N TYR A 791 40.15 -15.93 2.64
CA TYR A 791 39.28 -17.08 2.45
C TYR A 791 39.02 -17.79 3.78
N GLN A 792 37.76 -18.13 4.03
CA GLN A 792 37.35 -18.96 5.16
C GLN A 792 36.59 -20.17 4.61
N PRO A 793 37.14 -21.41 4.72
CA PRO A 793 38.43 -21.81 5.30
C PRO A 793 39.65 -21.43 4.44
N SER A 794 40.86 -21.46 5.01
CA SER A 794 42.11 -21.06 4.33
C SER A 794 42.44 -21.94 3.12
N LEU A 795 43.03 -21.36 2.08
CA LEU A 795 43.47 -22.06 0.86
C LEU A 795 44.40 -23.26 1.15
N GLU A 796 45.32 -23.13 2.11
CA GLU A 796 46.22 -24.20 2.55
C GLU A 796 45.48 -25.40 3.16
N SER A 797 44.41 -25.14 3.92
CA SER A 797 43.59 -26.21 4.51
C SER A 797 42.81 -26.99 3.44
N ILE A 798 42.47 -26.35 2.33
CA ILE A 798 41.74 -26.97 1.22
C ILE A 798 42.70 -27.79 0.35
N GLU A 799 43.86 -27.22 0.02
CA GLU A 799 44.90 -27.93 -0.72
C GLU A 799 45.36 -29.20 0.01
N THR A 800 45.54 -29.13 1.33
CA THR A 800 45.91 -30.29 2.15
C THR A 800 44.80 -31.32 2.29
N ALA A 801 43.53 -30.91 2.32
CA ALA A 801 42.40 -31.84 2.35
C ALA A 801 42.24 -32.61 1.02
N LEU A 802 42.33 -31.92 -0.12
CA LEU A 802 42.19 -32.53 -1.44
C LEU A 802 43.36 -33.47 -1.77
N LYS A 803 44.60 -33.11 -1.41
CA LYS A 803 45.78 -33.97 -1.59
C LYS A 803 45.75 -35.26 -0.76
N ARG A 804 44.92 -35.33 0.29
CA ARG A 804 44.78 -36.54 1.12
C ARG A 804 43.85 -37.59 0.51
N LEU A 805 42.99 -37.24 -0.45
CA LEU A 805 41.97 -38.15 -1.00
C LEU A 805 42.55 -39.44 -1.61
N PRO A 806 43.64 -39.44 -2.41
CA PRO A 806 44.22 -40.68 -2.94
C PRO A 806 44.77 -41.60 -1.85
N ASN A 807 45.31 -41.03 -0.77
CA ASN A 807 45.82 -41.78 0.38
C ASN A 807 44.70 -42.45 1.20
N GLU A 808 43.52 -41.82 1.24
CA GLU A 808 42.36 -42.42 1.89
C GLU A 808 41.87 -43.67 1.15
N VAL A 809 41.94 -43.69 -0.19
CA VAL A 809 41.61 -44.86 -1.05
C VAL A 809 42.58 -46.02 -0.82
N THR A 810 43.89 -45.76 -0.89
CA THR A 810 44.91 -46.82 -0.77
C THR A 810 44.91 -47.49 0.60
N SER A 811 44.55 -46.74 1.65
CA SER A 811 44.46 -47.28 3.01
C SER A 811 43.39 -48.37 3.20
N ILE A 812 42.37 -48.42 2.34
CA ILE A 812 41.29 -49.42 2.41
C ILE A 812 41.76 -50.79 1.89
N ILE A 813 42.60 -50.80 0.84
CA ILE A 813 43.13 -52.01 0.20
C ILE A 813 44.00 -52.82 1.17
N LYS A 814 44.69 -52.14 2.08
CA LYS A 814 45.58 -52.77 3.09
C LYS A 814 44.85 -53.76 4.02
N ILE A 815 43.53 -53.67 4.14
CA ILE A 815 42.73 -54.47 5.10
C ILE A 815 42.32 -55.83 4.51
N ILE A 816 42.41 -56.04 3.19
CA ILE A 816 41.87 -57.24 2.52
C ILE A 816 42.98 -58.29 2.25
N PRO A 817 42.93 -59.48 2.89
CA PRO A 817 43.88 -60.57 2.63
C PRO A 817 43.46 -61.44 1.43
N SER A 818 44.41 -62.22 0.87
CA SER A 818 44.15 -63.20 -0.20
C SER A 818 43.29 -64.39 0.29
N MET A 819 42.36 -64.87 -0.52
CA MET A 819 41.50 -66.02 -0.23
C MET A 819 42.30 -67.33 -0.19
N CYS A 820 43.38 -67.44 -0.96
CA CYS A 820 44.28 -68.60 -0.94
C CYS A 820 44.94 -68.77 0.45
N GLN A 821 45.32 -67.67 1.10
CA GLN A 821 45.90 -67.69 2.46
C GLN A 821 44.89 -68.21 3.50
N ARG A 822 43.60 -67.95 3.31
CA ARG A 822 42.54 -68.37 4.25
C ARG A 822 42.21 -69.86 4.16
N PHE A 823 42.36 -70.48 2.98
CA PHE A 823 42.13 -71.91 2.75
C PHE A 823 43.42 -72.75 2.77
N GLN A 824 44.54 -72.19 3.26
CA GLN A 824 45.84 -72.87 3.37
C GLN A 824 46.41 -73.37 2.02
N ILE A 825 46.23 -72.58 0.96
CA ILE A 825 46.81 -72.82 -0.36
C ILE A 825 47.95 -71.80 -0.56
N ASP A 826 49.15 -72.24 -0.91
CA ASP A 826 50.35 -71.38 -1.04
C ASP A 826 50.08 -70.14 -1.92
N SER A 827 50.21 -68.92 -1.36
CA SER A 827 50.18 -67.66 -2.12
C SER A 827 51.23 -66.65 -1.64
N GLN A 828 51.91 -65.99 -2.58
CA GLN A 828 53.13 -65.19 -2.34
C GLN A 828 52.97 -63.66 -2.32
N CYS A 829 51.76 -63.06 -2.44
CA CYS A 829 51.64 -61.59 -2.60
C CYS A 829 50.50 -60.94 -1.78
N ASN A 830 50.75 -59.72 -1.27
CA ASN A 830 49.75 -58.84 -0.65
C ASN A 830 49.13 -57.91 -1.73
N PHE A 831 47.80 -57.76 -1.73
CA PHE A 831 47.09 -56.91 -2.71
C PHE A 831 47.47 -55.42 -2.66
N TYR A 832 47.93 -54.92 -1.51
CA TYR A 832 48.33 -53.51 -1.34
C TYR A 832 49.61 -53.15 -2.10
N ASP A 833 50.63 -53.99 -2.01
CA ASP A 833 51.93 -53.75 -2.65
C ASP A 833 51.81 -53.81 -4.18
N ASP A 834 50.97 -54.71 -4.67
CA ASP A 834 50.65 -54.86 -6.10
C ASP A 834 49.86 -53.65 -6.66
N PHE A 835 49.04 -52.97 -5.84
CA PHE A 835 48.25 -51.81 -6.28
C PHE A 835 49.10 -50.54 -6.41
N LEU A 836 50.06 -50.34 -5.51
CA LEU A 836 50.98 -49.18 -5.56
C LEU A 836 51.91 -49.22 -6.78
N GLN A 837 52.16 -50.40 -7.34
CA GLN A 837 52.96 -50.59 -8.56
C GLN A 837 52.12 -50.50 -9.85
N ASP A 838 50.80 -50.26 -9.75
CA ASP A 838 49.93 -50.13 -10.91
C ASP A 838 50.15 -48.79 -11.63
N SER A 839 50.50 -48.84 -12.92
CA SER A 839 50.75 -47.66 -13.75
C SER A 839 49.52 -46.75 -13.89
N LYS A 840 48.31 -47.30 -13.74
CA LYS A 840 47.07 -46.51 -13.77
C LYS A 840 46.89 -45.65 -12.52
N PHE A 841 47.32 -46.14 -11.35
CA PHE A 841 47.24 -45.37 -10.11
C PHE A 841 48.13 -44.11 -10.17
N GLU A 842 49.38 -44.28 -10.59
CA GLU A 842 50.37 -43.18 -10.67
C GLU A 842 49.96 -42.07 -11.63
N THR A 843 49.33 -42.42 -12.76
CA THR A 843 48.84 -41.45 -13.74
C THR A 843 47.66 -40.62 -13.22
N ILE A 844 46.70 -41.25 -12.52
CA ILE A 844 45.54 -40.56 -11.94
C ILE A 844 45.95 -39.68 -10.75
N GLU A 845 46.86 -40.13 -9.89
CA GLU A 845 47.34 -39.36 -8.75
C GLU A 845 48.03 -38.06 -9.19
N ASN A 846 48.89 -38.13 -10.21
CA ASN A 846 49.57 -36.95 -10.76
C ASN A 846 48.58 -35.96 -11.40
N ALA A 847 47.55 -36.46 -12.09
CA ALA A 847 46.50 -35.63 -12.68
C ALA A 847 45.68 -34.87 -11.61
N ILE A 848 45.35 -35.53 -10.48
CA ILE A 848 44.66 -34.90 -9.34
C ILE A 848 45.51 -33.77 -8.75
N HIS A 849 46.79 -34.01 -8.49
CA HIS A 849 47.70 -33.00 -7.94
C HIS A 849 47.87 -31.77 -8.85
N SER A 850 47.97 -31.98 -10.17
CA SER A 850 48.08 -30.90 -11.15
C SER A 850 46.81 -30.02 -11.16
N ASN A 851 45.63 -30.64 -11.14
CA ASN A 851 44.37 -29.90 -11.15
C ASN A 851 44.18 -29.06 -9.87
N ILE A 852 44.55 -29.61 -8.70
CA ILE A 852 44.51 -28.86 -7.43
C ILE A 852 45.38 -27.60 -7.47
N LYS A 853 46.61 -27.69 -8.02
CA LYS A 853 47.48 -26.51 -8.17
C LYS A 853 46.86 -25.42 -9.03
N HIS A 854 46.27 -25.79 -10.16
CA HIS A 854 45.64 -24.84 -11.06
C HIS A 854 44.39 -24.18 -10.42
N THR A 855 43.62 -24.91 -9.62
CA THR A 855 42.49 -24.32 -8.87
C THR A 855 42.98 -23.29 -7.83
N VAL A 856 44.11 -23.56 -7.17
CA VAL A 856 44.73 -22.63 -6.22
C VAL A 856 45.20 -21.34 -6.89
N GLU A 857 45.79 -21.43 -8.09
CA GLU A 857 46.21 -20.28 -8.90
C GLU A 857 45.01 -19.40 -9.29
N GLU A 858 43.93 -19.98 -9.81
CA GLU A 858 42.71 -19.24 -10.18
C GLU A 858 42.04 -18.54 -8.99
N LEU A 859 42.04 -19.17 -7.81
CA LEU A 859 41.54 -18.56 -6.59
C LEU A 859 42.41 -17.37 -6.15
N CYS A 860 43.74 -17.46 -6.31
CA CYS A 860 44.62 -16.33 -6.04
C CYS A 860 44.32 -15.15 -6.97
N ASP A 861 44.19 -15.41 -8.28
CA ASP A 861 43.85 -14.39 -9.29
C ASP A 861 42.49 -13.75 -9.00
N PHE A 862 41.50 -14.54 -8.55
CA PHE A 862 40.19 -14.03 -8.18
C PHE A 862 40.25 -13.06 -7.00
N ARG A 863 41.06 -13.36 -5.97
CA ARG A 863 41.27 -12.49 -4.81
C ARG A 863 41.89 -11.15 -5.19
N GLU A 864 42.84 -11.13 -6.14
CA GLU A 864 43.53 -9.91 -6.56
C GLU A 864 42.59 -8.89 -7.24
N LYS A 865 41.56 -9.35 -7.95
CA LYS A 865 40.56 -8.49 -8.60
C LYS A 865 39.85 -7.55 -7.62
N TRP A 866 39.65 -7.99 -6.38
CA TRP A 866 39.03 -7.19 -5.32
C TRP A 866 39.97 -6.12 -4.72
N GLY A 867 41.25 -6.10 -5.12
CA GLY A 867 42.25 -5.13 -4.66
C GLY A 867 41.93 -3.68 -5.02
N VAL A 868 41.06 -3.43 -6.00
CA VAL A 868 40.61 -2.08 -6.41
C VAL A 868 39.91 -1.35 -5.27
N PHE A 869 39.18 -2.06 -4.42
CA PHE A 869 38.39 -1.49 -3.32
C PHE A 869 39.20 -1.25 -2.03
N ARG A 870 40.48 -1.66 -2.02
CA ARG A 870 41.39 -1.62 -0.87
C ARG A 870 41.51 -0.25 -0.17
N PRO A 871 41.57 0.88 -0.88
CA PRO A 871 41.66 2.20 -0.24
C PRO A 871 40.50 2.52 0.71
N PHE A 872 39.29 2.03 0.44
CA PHE A 872 38.08 2.44 1.16
C PHE A 872 37.92 1.80 2.55
N TRP A 873 38.48 0.61 2.78
CA TRP A 873 38.45 -0.03 4.10
C TRP A 873 39.73 0.20 4.92
N ILE A 874 40.87 0.54 4.30
CA ILE A 874 42.14 0.78 5.01
C ILE A 874 42.25 2.23 5.53
N ILE A 875 41.74 3.20 4.77
CA ILE A 875 41.89 4.62 5.14
C ILE A 875 41.00 4.96 6.34
N ASN A 876 41.59 5.57 7.37
CA ASN A 876 40.84 6.03 8.53
C ASN A 876 39.91 7.19 8.15
N ARG A 877 38.60 6.92 8.26
CA ARG A 877 37.52 7.81 7.81
C ARG A 877 37.59 9.20 8.44
N LYS A 878 37.93 9.29 9.72
CA LYS A 878 38.06 10.58 10.44
C LYS A 878 39.27 11.37 9.95
N ALA A 879 40.43 10.71 9.85
CA ALA A 879 41.66 11.37 9.40
C ALA A 879 41.59 11.86 7.94
N PHE A 880 40.86 11.17 7.07
CA PHE A 880 40.61 11.64 5.71
C PHE A 880 39.69 12.86 5.70
N ILE A 881 38.57 12.83 6.42
CA ILE A 881 37.64 13.97 6.54
C ILE A 881 38.32 15.17 7.21
N ASP A 882 39.20 14.96 8.19
CA ASP A 882 39.94 16.05 8.84
C ASP A 882 40.99 16.68 7.90
N LYS A 883 41.65 15.88 7.06
CA LYS A 883 42.42 16.42 5.92
C LYS A 883 41.52 17.16 4.93
N PHE A 884 40.33 16.64 4.69
CA PHE A 884 39.33 17.21 3.79
C PHE A 884 38.78 18.55 4.29
N LYS A 885 38.67 18.75 5.61
CA LYS A 885 38.31 20.01 6.27
C LYS A 885 39.37 21.09 6.15
N LEU A 886 40.64 20.70 6.18
CA LEU A 886 41.78 21.62 6.06
C LEU A 886 41.96 22.15 4.63
N SER A 887 41.45 21.44 3.64
CA SER A 887 41.36 21.90 2.26
C SER A 887 40.01 22.58 2.01
N SER A 888 39.98 23.90 1.83
CA SER A 888 38.78 24.64 1.42
C SER A 888 38.37 24.26 0.00
N MET A 889 37.66 23.14 -0.15
CA MET A 889 37.30 22.55 -1.44
C MET A 889 36.02 23.16 -2.02
N THR A 890 35.98 23.24 -3.35
CA THR A 890 34.86 23.78 -4.13
C THR A 890 33.72 22.77 -4.28
N SER A 891 32.51 23.26 -4.60
CA SER A 891 31.33 22.43 -4.88
C SER A 891 31.56 21.35 -5.96
N GLU A 892 32.44 21.60 -6.93
CA GLU A 892 32.79 20.65 -8.00
C GLU A 892 33.60 19.44 -7.50
N ALA A 893 34.46 19.64 -6.49
CA ALA A 893 35.19 18.55 -5.86
C ALA A 893 34.24 17.64 -5.06
N PHE A 894 33.19 18.21 -4.45
CA PHE A 894 32.11 17.44 -3.83
C PHE A 894 31.37 16.58 -4.84
N GLN A 895 30.96 17.15 -5.97
CA GLN A 895 30.25 16.43 -7.02
C GLN A 895 31.09 15.28 -7.61
N LYS A 896 32.35 15.54 -8.01
CA LYS A 896 33.22 14.51 -8.60
C LYS A 896 33.49 13.33 -7.68
N ASN A 897 33.58 13.56 -6.36
CA ASN A 897 33.77 12.47 -5.41
C ASN A 897 32.49 11.67 -5.19
N ASN A 898 31.31 12.30 -5.23
CA ASN A 898 30.04 11.60 -5.18
C ASN A 898 29.85 10.68 -6.39
N GLU A 899 30.12 11.20 -7.60
CA GLU A 899 30.09 10.42 -8.85
C GLU A 899 31.04 9.21 -8.79
N LYS A 900 32.23 9.36 -8.20
CA LYS A 900 33.17 8.23 -8.00
C LYS A 900 32.64 7.17 -7.04
N PHE A 901 31.96 7.55 -5.96
CA PHE A 901 31.35 6.57 -5.05
C PHE A 901 30.23 5.79 -5.74
N GLU A 902 29.41 6.46 -6.56
CA GLU A 902 28.36 5.83 -7.38
C GLU A 902 28.95 4.89 -8.44
N GLU A 903 30.02 5.30 -9.13
CA GLU A 903 30.73 4.45 -10.10
C GLU A 903 31.26 3.16 -9.44
N LEU A 904 31.82 3.27 -8.23
CA LEU A 904 32.31 2.13 -7.47
C LEU A 904 31.20 1.20 -6.98
N LEU A 905 30.04 1.75 -6.57
CA LEU A 905 28.86 0.96 -6.24
C LEU A 905 28.32 0.21 -7.46
N ASN A 906 28.33 0.84 -8.63
CA ASN A 906 27.95 0.20 -9.89
C ASN A 906 28.95 -0.90 -10.30
N GLN A 907 30.26 -0.66 -10.12
CA GLN A 907 31.28 -1.68 -10.33
C GLN A 907 31.14 -2.87 -9.37
N LEU A 908 30.67 -2.66 -8.13
CA LEU A 908 30.36 -3.75 -7.19
C LEU A 908 29.07 -4.49 -7.55
N ALA A 909 28.03 -3.76 -7.98
CA ALA A 909 26.75 -4.33 -8.36
C ALA A 909 26.87 -5.29 -9.56
N THR A 910 27.77 -4.98 -10.50
CA THR A 910 28.05 -5.81 -11.69
C THR A 910 28.86 -7.08 -11.39
N GLN A 911 29.52 -7.18 -10.22
CA GLN A 911 30.18 -8.42 -9.79
C GLN A 911 29.15 -9.44 -9.29
N ARG A 912 29.33 -10.71 -9.66
CA ARG A 912 28.48 -11.83 -9.23
C ARG A 912 28.70 -12.14 -7.75
N ASP A 913 27.62 -12.53 -7.07
CA ASP A 913 27.64 -12.83 -5.62
C ASP A 913 28.31 -14.18 -5.32
N SER A 914 28.17 -15.16 -6.22
CA SER A 914 28.95 -16.39 -6.20
C SER A 914 29.62 -16.64 -7.55
N THR A 915 30.85 -17.15 -7.51
CA THR A 915 31.63 -17.55 -8.68
C THR A 915 32.23 -18.92 -8.47
N VAL A 916 32.02 -19.82 -9.42
CA VAL A 916 32.62 -21.15 -9.39
C VAL A 916 33.99 -21.10 -10.05
N CYS A 917 35.03 -21.38 -9.27
CA CYS A 917 36.40 -21.61 -9.72
C CYS A 917 36.64 -23.12 -9.72
N LYS A 918 36.45 -23.76 -10.88
CA LYS A 918 36.54 -25.23 -11.05
C LYS A 918 35.68 -26.01 -10.05
N CYS A 919 36.31 -26.63 -9.06
CA CYS A 919 35.66 -27.48 -8.06
C CYS A 919 35.28 -26.72 -6.77
N VAL A 920 35.49 -25.39 -6.74
CA VAL A 920 35.27 -24.54 -5.57
C VAL A 920 34.31 -23.41 -5.91
N GLU A 921 33.21 -23.30 -5.17
CA GLU A 921 32.33 -22.13 -5.19
C GLU A 921 32.85 -21.08 -4.22
N VAL A 922 33.11 -19.87 -4.73
CA VAL A 922 33.50 -18.72 -3.92
C VAL A 922 32.27 -17.86 -3.70
N ASP A 923 31.81 -17.79 -2.46
CA ASP A 923 30.77 -16.87 -2.02
C ASP A 923 31.41 -15.52 -1.64
N ALA A 924 31.15 -14.50 -2.46
CA ALA A 924 31.60 -13.13 -2.25
C ALA A 924 30.51 -12.23 -1.66
N MET A 925 29.32 -12.76 -1.31
CA MET A 925 28.18 -11.98 -0.82
C MET A 925 28.54 -11.21 0.46
N LYS A 926 29.19 -11.85 1.43
CA LYS A 926 29.61 -11.20 2.68
C LYS A 926 30.65 -10.10 2.44
N LEU A 927 31.58 -10.33 1.52
CA LEU A 927 32.58 -9.34 1.11
C LEU A 927 31.90 -8.14 0.41
N LYS A 928 31.00 -8.41 -0.54
CA LYS A 928 30.26 -7.38 -1.28
C LYS A 928 29.43 -6.53 -0.33
N LEU A 929 28.66 -7.14 0.57
CA LEU A 929 27.92 -6.43 1.62
C LEU A 929 28.84 -5.59 2.51
N ALA A 930 29.99 -6.14 2.95
CA ALA A 930 30.94 -5.38 3.75
C ALA A 930 31.51 -4.16 3.01
N ILE A 931 31.88 -4.32 1.73
CA ILE A 931 32.39 -3.21 0.91
C ILE A 931 31.29 -2.19 0.61
N THR A 932 30.07 -2.62 0.27
CA THR A 932 28.91 -1.74 0.06
C THR A 932 28.61 -0.93 1.32
N ASN A 933 28.58 -1.57 2.50
CA ASN A 933 28.41 -0.87 3.77
C ASN A 933 29.54 0.13 4.01
N HIS A 934 30.79 -0.22 3.67
CA HIS A 934 31.92 0.71 3.77
C HIS A 934 31.76 1.93 2.84
N ILE A 935 31.34 1.75 1.59
CA ILE A 935 31.15 2.86 0.64
C ILE A 935 29.95 3.72 1.03
N ASN A 936 28.84 3.10 1.45
CA ASN A 936 27.67 3.82 1.95
C ASN A 936 28.00 4.63 3.21
N ASP A 937 28.76 4.07 4.15
CA ASP A 937 29.26 4.79 5.32
C ASP A 937 30.12 6.01 4.94
N TRP A 938 30.92 5.89 3.86
CA TRP A 938 31.70 7.00 3.32
C TRP A 938 30.81 8.06 2.70
N GLN A 939 29.82 7.68 1.88
CA GLN A 939 28.85 8.59 1.29
C GLN A 939 28.05 9.33 2.36
N ILE A 940 27.53 8.63 3.37
CA ILE A 940 26.76 9.25 4.47
C ILE A 940 27.60 10.32 5.18
N LYS A 941 28.83 10.00 5.58
CA LYS A 941 29.69 10.98 6.28
C LYS A 941 30.12 12.14 5.39
N TYR A 942 30.29 11.88 4.09
CA TYR A 942 30.63 12.92 3.12
C TYR A 942 29.47 13.88 2.88
N ILE A 943 28.26 13.33 2.78
CA ILE A 943 27.00 14.08 2.68
C ILE A 943 26.73 14.85 3.98
N GLU A 944 26.94 14.26 5.16
CA GLU A 944 26.82 14.94 6.45
C GLU A 944 27.76 16.15 6.51
N TYR A 945 29.01 16.01 6.05
CA TYR A 945 29.94 17.12 5.98
C TYR A 945 29.48 18.20 5.00
N LEU A 946 29.00 17.82 3.81
CA LEU A 946 28.44 18.75 2.84
C LEU A 946 27.20 19.49 3.39
N LYS A 947 26.33 18.80 4.14
CA LYS A 947 25.19 19.37 4.86
C LYS A 947 25.67 20.41 5.88
N CYS A 948 26.68 20.09 6.69
CA CYS A 948 27.25 21.04 7.65
C CYS A 948 27.79 22.30 6.98
N VAL A 949 28.51 22.16 5.86
CA VAL A 949 29.07 23.31 5.12
C VAL A 949 27.95 24.17 4.52
N ALA A 950 27.00 23.57 3.80
CA ALA A 950 25.93 24.32 3.13
C ALA A 950 24.94 24.95 4.12
N TYR A 951 24.53 24.22 5.17
CA TYR A 951 23.63 24.75 6.19
C TYR A 951 24.30 25.82 7.04
N GLY A 952 25.57 25.64 7.41
CA GLY A 952 26.34 26.67 8.10
C GLY A 952 26.39 27.95 7.27
N GLN A 953 26.81 27.87 6.01
CA GLN A 953 26.94 29.05 5.14
C GLN A 953 25.63 29.82 4.95
N ILE A 954 24.49 29.14 4.78
CA ILE A 954 23.22 29.85 4.57
C ILE A 954 22.65 30.45 5.85
N ILE A 955 22.84 29.78 7.00
CA ILE A 955 22.41 30.28 8.30
C ILE A 955 23.26 31.49 8.68
N ASP A 956 24.58 31.40 8.54
CA ASP A 956 25.52 32.48 8.81
C ASP A 956 25.22 33.69 7.90
N PHE A 957 24.98 33.46 6.61
CA PHE A 957 24.59 34.51 5.67
C PHE A 957 23.29 35.21 6.08
N HIS A 958 22.25 34.45 6.45
CA HIS A 958 20.99 35.03 6.91
C HIS A 958 21.12 35.80 8.24
N GLN A 959 21.91 35.28 9.19
CA GLN A 959 22.20 35.98 10.45
C GLN A 959 22.95 37.29 10.22
N MET A 960 23.93 37.29 9.30
CA MET A 960 24.67 38.50 8.93
C MET A 960 23.75 39.56 8.31
N LEU A 961 22.85 39.18 7.40
CA LEU A 961 21.86 40.12 6.82
C LEU A 961 20.95 40.70 7.91
N LYS A 962 20.46 39.86 8.82
CA LYS A 962 19.58 40.29 9.93
C LYS A 962 20.32 41.25 10.88
N HIS A 963 21.55 40.92 11.25
CA HIS A 963 22.37 41.77 12.11
C HIS A 963 22.63 43.14 11.47
N ASN A 964 22.93 43.18 10.17
CA ASN A 964 23.11 44.44 9.44
C ASN A 964 21.83 45.26 9.38
N MET A 965 20.66 44.63 9.19
CA MET A 965 19.37 45.34 9.23
C MET A 965 19.06 45.92 10.61
N GLU A 966 19.33 45.17 11.68
CA GLU A 966 19.13 45.62 13.07
C GLU A 966 20.06 46.82 13.40
N ALA A 967 21.34 46.74 13.03
CA ALA A 967 22.31 47.80 13.25
C ALA A 967 21.94 49.12 12.53
N LEU A 968 21.31 49.02 11.36
CA LEU A 968 20.90 50.18 10.54
C LEU A 968 19.50 50.73 10.87
N SER A 969 18.73 50.04 11.73
CA SER A 969 17.39 50.48 12.15
C SER A 969 17.39 51.47 13.32
N VAL A 970 18.57 51.79 13.88
CA VAL A 970 18.69 52.67 15.04
C VAL A 970 18.54 54.13 14.61
N GLU A 971 17.51 54.81 15.13
CA GLU A 971 17.25 56.22 14.86
C GLU A 971 18.29 57.13 15.53
N PRO A 972 18.98 58.02 14.78
CA PRO A 972 19.99 58.91 15.35
C PRO A 972 19.33 60.08 16.07
N LYS A 973 19.67 60.28 17.36
CA LYS A 973 19.17 61.41 18.17
C LYS A 973 20.16 62.58 18.18
N GLU A 974 21.44 62.30 18.04
CA GLU A 974 22.50 63.30 17.91
C GLU A 974 23.22 63.22 16.55
N VAL A 975 23.92 64.29 16.18
CA VAL A 975 24.66 64.37 14.91
C VAL A 975 25.85 63.40 14.86
N GLU A 976 26.41 63.04 16.00
CA GLU A 976 27.44 62.01 16.11
C GLU A 976 26.87 60.62 15.79
N ASP A 977 25.66 60.32 16.28
CA ASP A 977 24.93 59.08 15.97
C ASP A 977 24.64 58.97 14.47
N LEU A 978 24.24 60.07 13.82
CA LEU A 978 24.03 60.11 12.37
C LEU A 978 25.32 59.77 11.59
N LYS A 979 26.48 60.23 12.07
CA LYS A 979 27.78 59.89 11.46
C LYS A 979 28.19 58.45 11.69
N THR A 980 27.83 57.86 12.84
CA THR A 980 28.03 56.42 13.04
C THR A 980 27.12 55.60 12.13
N LEU A 981 25.86 56.00 11.97
CA LEU A 981 24.89 55.37 11.07
C LEU A 981 25.33 55.45 9.60
N GLU A 982 25.87 56.59 9.16
CA GLU A 982 26.47 56.76 7.83
C GLU A 982 27.66 55.83 7.59
N LYS A 983 28.54 55.68 8.58
CA LYS A 983 29.70 54.78 8.49
C LYS A 983 29.28 53.32 8.44
N THR A 984 28.32 52.92 9.28
CA THR A 984 27.77 51.55 9.26
C THR A 984 27.05 51.27 7.95
N TYR A 985 26.33 52.26 7.40
CA TYR A 985 25.69 52.17 6.09
C TYR A 985 26.72 51.99 4.97
N GLN A 986 27.79 52.79 4.97
CA GLN A 986 28.87 52.68 3.98
C GLN A 986 29.57 51.31 4.04
N SER A 987 29.90 50.82 5.24
CA SER A 987 30.49 49.48 5.40
C SER A 987 29.56 48.38 4.90
N CYS A 988 28.24 48.50 5.15
CA CYS A 988 27.25 47.54 4.64
C CYS A 988 27.11 47.63 3.12
N PHE A 989 27.14 48.84 2.55
CA PHE A 989 27.06 49.08 1.11
C PHE A 989 28.29 48.54 0.37
N ASP A 990 29.49 48.74 0.91
CA ASP A 990 30.74 48.24 0.32
C ASP A 990 30.82 46.71 0.37
N SER A 991 30.12 46.07 1.31
CA SER A 991 30.05 44.60 1.42
C SER A 991 29.11 43.93 0.40
N ILE A 992 28.27 44.70 -0.31
CA ILE A 992 27.28 44.17 -1.27
C ILE A 992 27.88 43.25 -2.35
N PRO A 993 29.01 43.59 -3.00
CA PRO A 993 29.59 42.74 -4.03
C PRO A 993 30.05 41.38 -3.50
N ALA A 994 30.69 41.36 -2.32
CA ALA A 994 31.17 40.14 -1.69
C ALA A 994 30.00 39.21 -1.28
N LEU A 995 28.98 39.77 -0.64
CA LEU A 995 27.77 39.03 -0.25
C LEU A 995 27.03 38.45 -1.46
N LYS A 996 27.06 39.12 -2.62
CA LYS A 996 26.47 38.60 -3.87
C LYS A 996 27.23 37.41 -4.45
N GLU A 997 28.56 37.40 -4.35
CA GLU A 997 29.36 36.23 -4.75
C GLU A 997 29.12 35.04 -3.81
N GLU A 998 28.96 35.31 -2.51
CA GLU A 998 28.62 34.29 -1.51
C GLU A 998 27.28 33.59 -1.82
N ILE A 999 26.22 34.33 -2.23
CA ILE A 999 24.96 33.73 -2.70
C ILE A 999 25.22 32.72 -3.84
N GLY A 1000 26.07 33.09 -4.80
CA GLY A 1000 26.46 32.22 -5.91
C GLY A 1000 27.15 30.93 -5.45
N THR A 1001 28.01 31.02 -4.43
CA THR A 1001 28.66 29.84 -3.85
C THR A 1001 27.69 28.95 -3.07
N ILE A 1002 26.81 29.53 -2.27
CA ILE A 1002 25.79 28.80 -1.49
C ILE A 1002 24.88 28.00 -2.44
N ILE A 1003 24.39 28.62 -3.53
CA ILE A 1003 23.55 27.94 -4.52
C ILE A 1003 24.27 26.75 -5.15
N LYS A 1004 25.57 26.87 -5.45
CA LYS A 1004 26.35 25.77 -6.02
C LYS A 1004 26.47 24.58 -5.06
N TYR A 1005 26.63 24.80 -3.74
CA TYR A 1005 26.64 23.72 -2.75
C TYR A 1005 25.26 23.07 -2.59
N PHE A 1006 24.18 23.86 -2.55
CA PHE A 1006 22.81 23.34 -2.48
C PHE A 1006 22.42 22.54 -3.73
N ASN A 1007 22.87 22.93 -4.92
CA ASN A 1007 22.62 22.18 -6.16
C ASN A 1007 23.28 20.78 -6.15
N VAL A 1008 24.42 20.62 -5.46
CA VAL A 1008 25.06 19.30 -5.27
C VAL A 1008 24.31 18.49 -4.21
N LEU A 1009 23.81 19.13 -3.15
CA LEU A 1009 22.99 18.49 -2.11
C LEU A 1009 21.64 17.99 -2.63
N GLU A 1010 20.92 18.79 -3.43
CA GLU A 1010 19.63 18.41 -4.02
C GLU A 1010 19.70 17.21 -4.95
N LYS A 1011 20.85 17.00 -5.60
CA LYS A 1011 21.08 15.82 -6.43
C LYS A 1011 21.44 14.57 -5.63
N SER A 1012 22.00 14.74 -4.44
CA SER A 1012 22.57 13.63 -3.64
C SER A 1012 21.70 13.21 -2.45
N VAL A 1013 20.70 14.02 -2.06
CA VAL A 1013 19.92 13.80 -0.83
C VAL A 1013 18.45 14.18 -1.03
N SER A 1014 17.54 13.27 -0.66
CA SER A 1014 16.09 13.48 -0.68
C SER A 1014 15.58 14.27 0.54
N ASP A 1015 16.19 14.06 1.71
CA ASP A 1015 15.81 14.70 2.97
C ASP A 1015 16.75 15.86 3.33
N LEU A 1016 16.31 17.08 2.98
CA LEU A 1016 16.95 18.34 3.34
C LEU A 1016 16.23 18.97 4.54
N LEU A 1017 16.99 19.65 5.41
CA LEU A 1017 16.45 20.37 6.56
C LEU A 1017 15.50 21.48 6.06
N PRO A 1018 14.19 21.45 6.41
CA PRO A 1018 13.19 22.34 5.84
C PRO A 1018 13.50 23.82 6.05
N GLU A 1019 14.05 24.18 7.21
CA GLU A 1019 14.37 25.57 7.55
C GLU A 1019 15.50 26.11 6.67
N ALA A 1020 16.58 25.34 6.49
CA ALA A 1020 17.71 25.72 5.63
C ALA A 1020 17.31 25.73 4.15
N TYR A 1021 16.42 24.83 3.73
CA TYR A 1021 15.92 24.78 2.36
C TYR A 1021 14.97 25.95 2.03
N GLN A 1022 14.11 26.34 2.97
CA GLN A 1022 13.29 27.55 2.84
C GLN A 1022 14.15 28.82 2.75
N LEU A 1023 15.21 28.92 3.56
CA LEU A 1023 16.17 30.01 3.45
C LEU A 1023 16.87 30.04 2.08
N ARG A 1024 17.13 28.88 1.47
CA ARG A 1024 17.66 28.78 0.10
C ARG A 1024 16.66 29.25 -0.93
N CYS A 1025 15.40 28.80 -0.87
CA CYS A 1025 14.35 29.23 -1.79
C CYS A 1025 14.11 30.75 -1.72
N ASN A 1026 14.19 31.30 -0.51
CA ASN A 1026 13.97 32.72 -0.26
C ASN A 1026 15.25 33.55 -0.34
N ILE A 1027 16.42 32.99 -0.69
CA ILE A 1027 17.70 33.71 -0.61
C ILE A 1027 17.72 34.98 -1.47
N HIS A 1028 17.12 34.91 -2.67
CA HIS A 1028 16.98 36.06 -3.55
C HIS A 1028 15.95 37.08 -3.03
N SER A 1029 14.87 36.63 -2.40
CA SER A 1029 13.85 37.50 -1.81
C SER A 1029 14.40 38.21 -0.57
N ASN A 1030 15.08 37.49 0.33
CA ASN A 1030 15.74 38.05 1.51
C ASN A 1030 16.85 39.03 1.11
N TRP A 1031 17.60 38.73 0.03
CA TRP A 1031 18.58 39.65 -0.54
C TRP A 1031 17.93 40.91 -1.11
N GLN A 1032 16.82 40.80 -1.83
CA GLN A 1032 16.05 41.95 -2.31
C GLN A 1032 15.52 42.82 -1.16
N GLN A 1033 14.97 42.19 -0.13
CA GLN A 1033 14.52 42.89 1.09
C GLN A 1033 15.66 43.65 1.76
N TYR A 1034 16.85 43.05 1.84
CA TYR A 1034 18.04 43.71 2.37
C TYR A 1034 18.48 44.92 1.52
N THR A 1035 18.52 44.77 0.19
CA THR A 1035 18.90 45.89 -0.70
C THR A 1035 17.86 47.01 -0.71
N ASP A 1036 16.58 46.68 -0.63
CA ASP A 1036 15.48 47.65 -0.52
C ASP A 1036 15.46 48.32 0.86
N PHE A 1037 15.87 47.60 1.91
CA PHE A 1037 16.04 48.18 3.23
C PHE A 1037 17.22 49.16 3.24
N LEU A 1038 18.35 48.81 2.63
CA LEU A 1038 19.49 49.71 2.49
C LEU A 1038 19.14 50.98 1.69
N SER A 1039 18.34 50.88 0.63
CA SER A 1039 17.91 52.08 -0.11
C SER A 1039 17.00 52.97 0.75
N LYS A 1040 16.07 52.40 1.51
CA LYS A 1040 15.24 53.14 2.47
C LYS A 1040 16.06 53.81 3.58
N VAL A 1041 17.05 53.11 4.13
CA VAL A 1041 17.94 53.68 5.15
C VAL A 1041 18.75 54.84 4.59
N LYS A 1042 19.17 54.78 3.32
CA LYS A 1042 19.83 55.90 2.63
C LYS A 1042 18.94 57.14 2.57
N ASP A 1043 17.68 56.96 2.16
CA ASP A 1043 16.70 58.05 2.09
C ASP A 1043 16.40 58.61 3.50
N GLN A 1044 16.34 57.74 4.52
CA GLN A 1044 16.20 58.15 5.91
C GLN A 1044 17.40 58.95 6.42
N ILE A 1045 18.64 58.54 6.10
CA ILE A 1045 19.86 59.30 6.45
C ILE A 1045 19.80 60.69 5.82
N GLU A 1046 19.37 60.81 4.56
CA GLU A 1046 19.22 62.10 3.89
C GLU A 1046 18.14 62.98 4.56
N ASN A 1047 17.01 62.37 4.94
CA ASN A 1047 15.97 63.05 5.71
C ASN A 1047 16.46 63.51 7.09
N TYR A 1048 17.19 62.66 7.83
CA TYR A 1048 17.78 63.03 9.12
C TYR A 1048 18.82 64.14 8.96
N GLN A 1049 19.69 64.09 7.95
CA GLN A 1049 20.61 65.18 7.63
C GLN A 1049 19.86 66.50 7.41
N ASN A 1050 18.74 66.48 6.68
CA ASN A 1050 17.94 67.68 6.43
C ASN A 1050 17.23 68.19 7.70
N LEU A 1051 16.70 67.30 8.54
CA LEU A 1051 16.10 67.65 9.83
C LEU A 1051 17.13 68.26 10.79
N PHE A 1052 18.33 67.67 10.90
CA PHE A 1052 19.40 68.23 11.73
C PHE A 1052 19.90 69.58 11.18
N LYS A 1053 19.99 69.76 9.85
CA LYS A 1053 20.29 71.07 9.24
C LYS A 1053 19.24 72.14 9.59
N LEU A 1054 17.96 71.78 9.56
CA LEU A 1054 16.86 72.69 9.93
C LEU A 1054 16.88 73.04 11.43
N SER A 1055 17.04 72.03 12.30
CA SER A 1055 17.18 72.24 13.75
C SER A 1055 18.37 73.16 14.06
N MET A 1056 19.51 72.95 13.39
CA MET A 1056 20.69 73.79 13.59
C MET A 1056 20.54 75.20 13.03
N ALA A 1057 19.82 75.38 11.92
CA ALA A 1057 19.49 76.71 11.42
C ALA A 1057 18.61 77.48 12.42
N ASN A 1058 17.68 76.80 13.09
CA ASN A 1058 16.90 77.37 14.18
C ASN A 1058 17.77 77.69 15.40
N ASP A 1059 18.66 76.78 15.84
CA ASP A 1059 19.59 77.03 16.95
C ASP A 1059 20.49 78.26 16.68
N VAL A 1060 20.94 78.45 15.43
CA VAL A 1060 21.70 79.65 15.01
C VAL A 1060 20.84 80.90 15.00
N ALA A 1061 19.57 80.79 14.58
CA ALA A 1061 18.64 81.91 14.60
C ALA A 1061 18.33 82.34 16.04
N ASP A 1062 18.10 81.39 16.95
CA ASP A 1062 17.87 81.63 18.37
C ASP A 1062 19.11 82.27 19.02
N LEU A 1063 20.31 81.74 18.75
CA LEU A 1063 21.55 82.34 19.25
C LEU A 1063 21.79 83.75 18.68
N LYS A 1064 21.38 84.02 17.43
CA LYS A 1064 21.40 85.36 16.85
C LYS A 1064 20.41 86.29 17.55
N VAL A 1065 19.22 85.81 17.93
CA VAL A 1065 18.23 86.57 18.70
C VAL A 1065 18.79 86.89 20.09
N ASP A 1066 19.34 85.90 20.79
CA ASP A 1066 19.96 86.06 22.11
C ASP A 1066 21.16 87.03 22.06
N ALA A 1067 21.98 86.97 21.01
CA ALA A 1067 23.07 87.90 20.77
C ALA A 1067 22.56 89.33 20.48
N ILE A 1068 21.49 89.48 19.69
CA ILE A 1068 20.89 90.81 19.44
C ILE A 1068 20.27 91.37 20.74
N GLU A 1069 19.67 90.54 21.58
CA GLU A 1069 19.15 90.94 22.88
C GLU A 1069 20.29 91.38 23.81
N MET A 1070 21.41 90.66 23.81
CA MET A 1070 22.62 91.08 24.52
C MET A 1070 23.17 92.42 23.99
N LEU A 1071 23.18 92.66 22.67
CA LEU A 1071 23.56 93.96 22.10
C LEU A 1071 22.69 95.11 22.62
N LYS A 1072 21.37 94.91 22.72
CA LYS A 1072 20.46 95.91 23.31
C LYS A 1072 20.74 96.13 24.80
N MET A 1073 20.94 95.05 25.55
CA MET A 1073 21.31 95.16 26.97
C MET A 1073 22.65 95.87 27.16
N LEU A 1074 23.59 95.71 26.25
CA LEU A 1074 24.85 96.46 26.25
C LEU A 1074 24.60 97.95 26.03
N ASP A 1075 23.80 98.34 25.03
CA ASP A 1075 23.52 99.75 24.80
C ASP A 1075 22.80 100.41 26.02
N ASP A 1076 22.02 99.66 26.80
CA ASP A 1076 21.32 100.15 28.01
C ASP A 1076 22.17 100.10 29.30
N GLN A 1077 23.01 99.08 29.49
CA GLN A 1077 23.76 98.83 30.74
C GLN A 1077 25.24 99.17 30.66
N LEU A 1078 25.76 99.60 29.50
CA LEU A 1078 27.14 100.05 29.41
C LEU A 1078 27.36 101.27 30.32
N PRO A 1079 28.39 101.26 31.19
CA PRO A 1079 28.68 102.38 32.08
C PRO A 1079 29.25 103.57 31.29
N ILE A 1080 28.38 104.39 30.71
CA ILE A 1080 28.73 105.54 29.84
C ILE A 1080 28.73 106.88 30.61
N ASN A 1081 28.36 106.88 31.90
CA ASN A 1081 28.23 108.09 32.71
C ASN A 1081 29.48 108.40 33.55
N LYS A 1082 29.81 109.71 33.63
CA LYS A 1082 31.00 110.26 34.30
C LYS A 1082 30.99 110.12 35.84
N GLU A 1083 29.85 109.79 36.43
CA GLU A 1083 29.64 109.68 37.88
C GLU A 1083 29.95 108.29 38.46
N ILE A 1084 30.16 107.27 37.61
CA ILE A 1084 30.42 105.90 38.03
C ILE A 1084 31.90 105.75 38.42
N LEU A 1085 32.16 105.13 39.58
CA LEU A 1085 33.52 104.81 40.01
C LEU A 1085 34.10 103.70 39.11
N PRO A 1086 35.41 103.75 38.77
CA PRO A 1086 36.03 102.73 37.91
C PRO A 1086 35.79 101.29 38.37
N GLU A 1087 35.76 101.05 39.69
CA GLU A 1087 35.52 99.73 40.29
C GLU A 1087 34.11 99.18 39.97
N GLU A 1088 33.07 100.00 40.04
CA GLU A 1088 31.69 99.59 39.73
C GLU A 1088 31.48 99.35 38.22
N ALA A 1089 32.19 100.13 37.39
CA ALA A 1089 32.20 99.95 35.94
C ALA A 1089 32.91 98.64 35.52
N PHE A 1090 34.02 98.26 36.17
CA PHE A 1090 34.68 96.98 35.89
C PHE A 1090 33.84 95.77 36.30
N ILE A 1091 33.11 95.83 37.43
CA ILE A 1091 32.23 94.72 37.87
C ILE A 1091 31.09 94.48 36.87
N THR A 1092 30.46 95.55 36.39
CA THR A 1092 29.39 95.46 35.37
C THR A 1092 29.92 94.96 34.03
N ILE A 1093 31.09 95.43 33.60
CA ILE A 1093 31.77 94.92 32.40
C ILE A 1093 32.12 93.43 32.54
N ASP A 1094 32.65 92.98 33.68
CA ASP A 1094 33.03 91.57 33.89
C ASP A 1094 31.80 90.65 33.99
N LEU A 1095 30.66 91.13 34.51
CA LEU A 1095 29.38 90.40 34.46
C LEU A 1095 28.88 90.22 33.02
N LEU A 1096 28.97 91.27 32.20
CA LEU A 1096 28.60 91.21 30.79
C LEU A 1096 29.55 90.33 29.99
N ILE A 1097 30.86 90.32 30.30
CA ILE A 1097 31.84 89.39 29.71
C ILE A 1097 31.49 87.93 30.03
N LYS A 1098 31.10 87.60 31.27
CA LYS A 1098 30.68 86.22 31.61
C LYS A 1098 29.44 85.77 30.82
N ARG A 1099 28.53 86.70 30.51
CA ARG A 1099 27.36 86.39 29.67
C ARG A 1099 27.75 86.22 28.20
N LEU A 1100 28.71 86.99 27.71
CA LEU A 1100 29.30 86.81 26.38
C LEU A 1100 29.99 85.44 26.27
N GLU A 1101 30.76 85.04 27.28
CA GLU A 1101 31.42 83.73 27.32
C GLU A 1101 30.42 82.57 27.22
N PHE A 1102 29.21 82.72 27.77
CA PHE A 1102 28.12 81.75 27.65
C PHE A 1102 27.59 81.67 26.20
N LEU A 1103 27.34 82.81 25.56
CA LEU A 1103 26.91 82.84 24.16
C LEU A 1103 27.99 82.30 23.22
N GLU A 1104 29.26 82.64 23.45
CA GLU A 1104 30.41 82.10 22.70
C GLU A 1104 30.61 80.60 22.94
N ALA A 1105 30.23 80.08 24.12
CA ALA A 1105 30.26 78.64 24.38
C ALA A 1105 29.13 77.91 23.64
N GLN A 1106 27.94 78.51 23.56
CA GLN A 1106 26.84 78.00 22.74
C GLN A 1106 27.19 78.08 21.25
N GLU A 1107 27.78 79.19 20.78
CA GLU A 1107 28.25 79.36 19.40
C GLU A 1107 29.32 78.32 19.04
N ARG A 1108 30.30 78.06 19.92
CA ARG A 1108 31.30 76.99 19.72
C ARG A 1108 30.70 75.59 19.68
N ASN A 1109 29.62 75.35 20.44
CA ASN A 1109 28.91 74.07 20.41
C ASN A 1109 28.17 73.89 19.08
N ILE A 1110 27.53 74.95 18.59
CA ILE A 1110 26.89 74.98 17.26
C ILE A 1110 27.95 74.84 16.16
N GLU A 1111 29.08 75.54 16.23
CA GLU A 1111 30.17 75.44 15.26
C GLU A 1111 30.72 74.00 15.16
N LYS A 1112 30.95 73.32 16.30
CA LYS A 1112 31.36 71.91 16.31
C LYS A 1112 30.35 71.02 15.61
N LYS A 1113 29.07 71.24 15.89
CA LYS A 1113 27.92 70.55 15.30
C LYS A 1113 27.80 70.78 13.77
N PHE A 1114 28.02 72.00 13.29
CA PHE A 1114 28.06 72.34 11.86
C PHE A 1114 29.27 71.72 11.14
N ARG A 1115 30.46 71.74 11.76
CA ARG A 1115 31.67 71.10 11.22
C ARG A 1115 31.51 69.59 11.10
N LEU A 1116 30.83 68.94 12.05
CA LEU A 1116 30.52 67.50 11.97
C LEU A 1116 29.65 67.16 10.76
N LEU A 1117 28.77 68.08 10.31
CA LEU A 1117 27.95 67.92 9.10
C LEU A 1117 28.65 68.42 7.82
N GLY A 1118 29.89 68.91 7.90
CA GLY A 1118 30.66 69.40 6.76
C GLY A 1118 30.17 70.75 6.22
N ILE A 1119 29.49 71.56 7.04
CA ILE A 1119 29.00 72.89 6.67
C ILE A 1119 29.88 73.94 7.35
N ASP A 1120 30.38 74.91 6.59
CA ASP A 1120 31.22 75.99 7.10
C ASP A 1120 30.38 77.00 7.91
N TYR A 1121 30.54 76.96 9.23
CA TYR A 1121 29.90 77.91 10.13
C TYR A 1121 30.65 79.25 10.13
N HIS A 1122 29.93 80.34 9.90
CA HIS A 1122 30.47 81.69 9.98
C HIS A 1122 30.09 82.28 11.34
N PRO A 1123 31.07 82.75 12.14
CA PRO A 1123 30.80 83.40 13.42
C PRO A 1123 29.83 84.58 13.24
N LEU A 1124 28.93 84.77 14.18
CA LEU A 1124 27.97 85.86 14.11
C LEU A 1124 28.67 87.20 14.34
N ASP A 1125 28.58 88.08 13.33
CA ASP A 1125 29.14 89.45 13.39
C ASP A 1125 28.69 90.21 14.64
N VAL A 1126 27.46 89.91 15.11
CA VAL A 1126 26.84 90.46 16.33
C VAL A 1126 27.65 90.13 17.60
N ILE A 1127 28.12 88.88 17.74
CA ILE A 1127 28.90 88.45 18.91
C ILE A 1127 30.30 89.08 18.87
N MET A 1128 30.89 89.20 17.67
CA MET A 1128 32.15 89.92 17.48
C MET A 1128 32.00 91.42 17.80
N GLU A 1129 30.88 92.04 17.42
CA GLU A 1129 30.59 93.44 17.74
C GLU A 1129 30.42 93.65 19.25
N ILE A 1130 29.72 92.74 19.95
CA ILE A 1130 29.60 92.74 21.41
C ILE A 1130 30.97 92.66 22.07
N ARG A 1131 31.81 91.71 21.64
CA ARG A 1131 33.17 91.54 22.15
C ARG A 1131 33.99 92.81 21.96
N TYR A 1132 33.96 93.38 20.75
CA TYR A 1132 34.66 94.61 20.43
C TYR A 1132 34.18 95.80 21.28
N LYS A 1133 32.85 95.97 21.46
CA LYS A 1133 32.27 97.02 22.31
C LYS A 1133 32.71 96.86 23.78
N LEU A 1134 32.66 95.66 24.33
CA LEU A 1134 33.06 95.38 25.72
C LEU A 1134 34.58 95.56 25.95
N GLU A 1135 35.41 95.06 25.04
CA GLU A 1135 36.87 95.22 25.10
C GLU A 1135 37.29 96.70 24.96
N SER A 1136 36.68 97.42 24.01
CA SER A 1136 36.87 98.86 23.84
C SER A 1136 36.47 99.61 25.11
N MET A 1137 35.35 99.24 25.73
CA MET A 1137 34.89 99.87 26.97
C MET A 1137 35.81 99.59 28.16
N LYS A 1138 36.35 98.38 28.26
CA LYS A 1138 37.35 98.01 29.27
C LYS A 1138 38.64 98.80 29.11
N LEU A 1139 39.09 99.04 27.87
CA LEU A 1139 40.25 99.88 27.57
C LEU A 1139 40.00 101.36 27.90
N ILE A 1140 38.82 101.90 27.58
CA ILE A 1140 38.44 103.28 27.90
C ILE A 1140 38.41 103.49 29.42
N TRP A 1141 37.77 102.60 30.19
CA TRP A 1141 37.73 102.75 31.65
C TRP A 1141 39.09 102.58 32.32
N LYS A 1142 39.97 101.73 31.76
CA LYS A 1142 41.37 101.63 32.21
C LYS A 1142 42.14 102.93 32.00
N PHE A 1143 41.93 103.59 30.87
CA PHE A 1143 42.49 104.92 30.61
C PHE A 1143 41.91 105.99 31.56
N VAL A 1144 40.59 105.97 31.81
CA VAL A 1144 39.93 106.88 32.77
C VAL A 1144 40.49 106.72 34.17
N GLU A 1145 40.73 105.48 34.63
CA GLU A 1145 41.37 105.19 35.91
C GLU A 1145 42.80 105.76 35.98
N GLN A 1146 43.62 105.50 34.96
CA GLN A 1146 44.97 106.03 34.85
C GLN A 1146 45.01 107.57 34.81
N TRP A 1147 44.13 108.20 34.04
CA TRP A 1147 44.00 109.67 33.99
C TRP A 1147 43.52 110.24 35.32
N ASN A 1148 42.57 109.60 36.01
CA ASN A 1148 42.12 110.06 37.32
C ASN A 1148 43.24 110.00 38.37
N ILE A 1149 44.13 109.01 38.30
CA ILE A 1149 45.33 108.92 39.16
C ILE A 1149 46.28 110.09 38.86
N ILE A 1150 46.60 110.32 37.58
CA ILE A 1150 47.53 111.39 37.15
C ILE A 1150 46.94 112.79 37.41
N LYS A 1151 45.65 112.99 37.15
CA LYS A 1151 44.91 114.23 37.45
C LYS A 1151 44.95 114.56 38.94
N LYS A 1152 44.73 113.57 39.82
CA LYS A 1152 44.88 113.77 41.27
C LYS A 1152 46.31 114.17 41.63
N GLN A 1153 47.33 113.59 41.00
CA GLN A 1153 48.72 113.98 41.22
C GLN A 1153 49.00 115.44 40.75
N ILE A 1154 48.44 115.87 39.62
CA ILE A 1154 48.63 117.22 39.05
C ILE A 1154 47.91 118.29 39.89
N ILE A 1155 46.66 118.04 40.32
CA ILE A 1155 45.83 119.04 41.03
C ILE A 1155 46.30 119.22 42.50
N PHE A 1156 46.81 118.17 43.15
CA PHE A 1156 47.22 118.24 44.56
C PHE A 1156 48.68 118.71 44.79
N GLN A 1157 49.47 118.98 43.73
CA GLN A 1157 50.81 119.55 43.88
C GLN A 1157 50.77 121.07 44.13
N LYS A 1158 51.53 121.55 45.13
CA LYS A 1158 51.66 122.98 45.45
C LYS A 1158 52.55 123.70 44.42
N TYR A 1159 52.28 124.99 44.16
CA TYR A 1159 52.86 125.77 43.04
C TYR A 1159 54.40 125.99 43.11
N GLU A 1160 55.03 126.00 44.29
CA GLU A 1160 56.47 126.26 44.44
C GLU A 1160 57.40 125.08 44.06
N PRO A 1161 57.22 123.84 44.58
CA PRO A 1161 58.08 122.70 44.24
C PRO A 1161 57.65 121.98 42.95
N MET A 1162 56.94 122.66 42.05
CA MET A 1162 56.41 122.01 40.85
C MET A 1162 57.54 121.74 39.85
N ASN A 1163 57.89 120.46 39.69
CA ASN A 1163 58.91 119.97 38.75
C ASN A 1163 58.30 119.79 37.36
N VAL A 1164 58.55 120.77 36.49
CA VAL A 1164 57.86 120.90 35.20
C VAL A 1164 58.19 119.73 34.24
N GLU A 1165 59.38 119.13 34.33
CA GLU A 1165 59.81 118.06 33.41
C GLU A 1165 59.16 116.70 33.67
N GLU A 1166 58.88 116.35 34.93
CA GLU A 1166 58.27 115.06 35.27
C GLU A 1166 56.78 115.05 34.91
N ILE A 1167 56.09 116.16 35.15
CA ILE A 1167 54.70 116.34 34.76
C ILE A 1167 54.58 116.45 33.24
N SER A 1168 55.52 117.10 32.54
CA SER A 1168 55.50 117.11 31.06
C SER A 1168 55.72 115.73 30.46
N LYS A 1169 56.56 114.88 31.07
CA LYS A 1169 56.71 113.47 30.68
C LYS A 1169 55.43 112.68 30.91
N ASN A 1170 54.78 112.82 32.07
CA ASN A 1170 53.52 112.13 32.37
C ASN A 1170 52.38 112.59 31.46
N ILE A 1171 52.29 113.89 31.19
CA ILE A 1171 51.37 114.44 30.20
C ILE A 1171 51.67 113.84 28.83
N CYS A 1172 52.93 113.82 28.38
CA CYS A 1172 53.33 113.25 27.09
C CYS A 1172 53.04 111.74 26.98
N LEU A 1173 53.24 110.96 28.04
CA LEU A 1173 52.85 109.55 28.10
C LEU A 1173 51.34 109.38 27.94
N VAL A 1174 50.53 110.17 28.66
CA VAL A 1174 49.07 110.17 28.53
C VAL A 1174 48.65 110.66 27.13
N THR A 1175 49.37 111.60 26.50
CA THR A 1175 49.12 112.02 25.12
C THR A 1175 49.43 110.89 24.13
N CYS A 1176 50.51 110.13 24.33
CA CYS A 1176 50.83 108.96 23.52
C CYS A 1176 49.81 107.83 23.71
N GLU A 1177 49.36 107.58 24.94
CA GLU A 1177 48.31 106.60 25.23
C GLU A 1177 46.96 107.02 24.63
N LEU A 1178 46.61 108.32 24.68
CA LEU A 1178 45.45 108.87 23.98
C LEU A 1178 45.55 108.69 22.46
N GLN A 1179 46.73 108.91 21.87
CA GLN A 1179 46.93 108.67 20.43
C GLN A 1179 46.87 107.18 20.06
N GLN A 1180 47.35 106.29 20.93
CA GLN A 1180 47.21 104.85 20.74
C GLN A 1180 45.74 104.43 20.86
N LEU A 1181 45.01 104.95 21.85
CA LEU A 1181 43.57 104.70 22.00
C LEU A 1181 42.76 105.25 20.83
N ASP A 1182 43.04 106.46 20.35
CA ASP A 1182 42.41 107.04 19.14
C ASP A 1182 42.71 106.23 17.87
N ASN A 1183 43.92 105.64 17.78
CA ASN A 1183 44.30 104.77 16.66
C ASN A 1183 43.67 103.38 16.71
N ILE A 1184 43.36 102.87 17.91
CA ILE A 1184 42.67 101.60 18.13
C ILE A 1184 41.16 101.80 17.91
N LEU A 1185 40.59 102.90 18.38
CA LEU A 1185 39.16 103.25 18.27
C LEU A 1185 38.78 103.88 16.91
N LYS A 1186 39.44 103.46 15.82
CA LYS A 1186 39.22 104.01 14.46
C LYS A 1186 37.74 103.98 14.07
N LYS A 1187 37.16 105.19 13.97
CA LYS A 1187 35.90 105.56 13.30
C LYS A 1187 34.74 104.60 13.54
N GLU A 1188 33.97 104.80 14.62
CA GLU A 1188 32.49 104.85 14.59
C GLU A 1188 31.80 104.90 15.97
N LEU A 1189 32.49 104.86 17.11
CA LEU A 1189 31.86 104.99 18.42
C LEU A 1189 32.43 106.17 19.21
N THR A 1190 31.68 107.27 19.26
CA THR A 1190 32.01 108.46 20.07
C THR A 1190 31.54 108.23 21.50
N TYR A 1191 32.37 107.60 22.33
CA TYR A 1191 32.04 107.40 23.74
C TYR A 1191 32.08 108.73 24.51
N PRO A 1192 30.96 109.19 25.10
CA PRO A 1192 30.88 110.46 25.83
C PRO A 1192 31.92 110.59 26.97
N ILE A 1193 32.25 109.49 27.66
CA ILE A 1193 33.29 109.45 28.70
C ILE A 1193 34.68 109.78 28.15
N LEU A 1194 35.03 109.23 26.98
CA LEU A 1194 36.34 109.47 26.37
C LEU A 1194 36.45 110.93 25.92
N GLN A 1195 35.38 111.49 25.34
CA GLN A 1195 35.35 112.91 24.96
C GLN A 1195 35.38 113.83 26.19
N ALA A 1196 34.66 113.49 27.26
CA ALA A 1196 34.66 114.26 28.49
C ALA A 1196 36.02 114.22 29.21
N THR A 1197 36.68 113.06 29.24
CA THR A 1197 38.03 112.93 29.82
C THR A 1197 39.12 113.51 28.93
N LYS A 1198 38.96 113.45 27.60
CA LYS A 1198 39.84 114.14 26.64
C LYS A 1198 39.70 115.66 26.71
N ALA A 1199 38.48 116.19 26.82
CA ALA A 1199 38.24 117.62 27.04
C ALA A 1199 38.77 118.07 28.41
N GLU A 1200 38.65 117.24 29.45
CA GLU A 1200 39.30 117.52 30.74
C GLU A 1200 40.82 117.47 30.66
N PHE A 1201 41.38 116.49 29.94
CA PHE A 1201 42.81 116.40 29.70
C PHE A 1201 43.32 117.61 28.92
N GLU A 1202 42.64 118.01 27.84
CA GLU A 1202 42.98 119.20 27.05
C GLU A 1202 42.85 120.48 27.87
N ASN A 1203 41.79 120.62 28.68
CA ASN A 1203 41.65 121.75 29.59
C ASN A 1203 42.79 121.81 30.62
N VAL A 1204 43.13 120.67 31.25
CA VAL A 1204 44.25 120.58 32.21
C VAL A 1204 45.59 120.78 31.52
N HIS A 1205 45.76 120.29 30.28
CA HIS A 1205 46.96 120.48 29.46
C HIS A 1205 47.12 121.97 29.08
N VAL A 1206 46.04 122.65 28.67
CA VAL A 1206 46.03 124.09 28.37
C VAL A 1206 46.28 124.88 29.65
N THR A 1207 45.62 124.57 30.77
CA THR A 1207 45.91 125.24 32.05
C THR A 1207 47.34 124.98 32.52
N PHE A 1208 47.89 123.79 32.34
CA PHE A 1208 49.27 123.48 32.67
C PHE A 1208 50.26 124.22 31.77
N SER A 1209 50.02 124.28 30.45
CA SER A 1209 50.80 125.11 29.52
C SER A 1209 50.74 126.59 29.90
N ILE A 1210 49.57 127.10 30.29
CA ILE A 1210 49.40 128.47 30.81
C ILE A 1210 50.15 128.65 32.14
N MET A 1211 50.13 127.68 33.06
CA MET A 1211 50.93 127.74 34.30
C MET A 1211 52.44 127.74 34.03
N VAL A 1212 52.90 127.00 33.01
CA VAL A 1212 54.30 126.99 32.56
C VAL A 1212 54.67 128.34 31.94
N ASP A 1213 53.78 128.96 31.17
CA ASP A 1213 53.98 130.29 30.59
C ASP A 1213 53.94 131.41 31.64
N MET A 1214 53.13 131.29 32.70
CA MET A 1214 53.11 132.22 33.84
C MET A 1214 54.39 132.20 34.70
N LYS A 1215 55.23 131.15 34.61
CA LYS A 1215 56.52 131.06 35.32
C LYS A 1215 57.66 131.84 34.61
N ARG A 1216 57.40 132.47 33.46
CA ARG A 1216 58.39 133.27 32.70
C ARG A 1216 58.47 134.71 33.21
N SER A 1217 59.67 135.19 33.50
CA SER A 1217 59.92 136.35 34.39
C SER A 1217 59.57 137.77 33.88
N HIS A 1218 58.96 138.00 32.71
CA HIS A 1218 58.73 139.36 32.16
C HIS A 1218 57.31 139.54 31.54
N MET A 1219 56.32 140.01 32.32
CA MET A 1219 54.92 140.23 31.84
C MET A 1219 54.60 141.74 31.62
N ARG A 1220 53.82 142.08 30.57
CA ARG A 1220 53.31 143.45 30.26
C ARG A 1220 51.80 143.38 29.96
N GLU A 1221 51.08 144.50 30.09
CA GLU A 1221 49.58 144.60 30.03
C GLU A 1221 48.90 143.88 28.84
N ARG A 1222 49.57 143.75 27.69
CA ARG A 1222 49.05 143.05 26.50
C ARG A 1222 48.82 141.55 26.74
N HIS A 1223 49.67 140.93 27.57
CA HIS A 1223 49.54 139.53 27.96
C HIS A 1223 48.42 139.34 28.99
N TRP A 1224 48.12 140.35 29.83
CA TRP A 1224 46.94 140.31 30.68
C TRP A 1224 45.64 140.41 29.88
N THR A 1225 45.62 141.17 28.78
CA THR A 1225 44.46 141.19 27.87
C THR A 1225 44.30 139.91 27.06
N GLU A 1226 45.38 139.23 26.65
CA GLU A 1226 45.30 137.88 26.04
C GLU A 1226 44.92 136.78 27.05
N ILE A 1227 45.35 136.90 28.32
CA ILE A 1227 44.93 136.01 29.40
C ILE A 1227 43.44 136.20 29.70
N ILE A 1228 42.93 137.43 29.85
CA ILE A 1228 41.50 137.69 30.05
C ILE A 1228 40.66 137.17 28.87
N LEU A 1229 41.13 137.34 27.62
CA LEU A 1229 40.45 136.81 26.43
C LEU A 1229 40.51 135.28 26.28
N MET A 1230 41.45 134.59 26.93
CA MET A 1230 41.57 133.13 26.88
C MET A 1230 41.18 132.41 28.19
N THR A 1231 40.96 133.13 29.31
CA THR A 1231 40.58 132.54 30.60
C THR A 1231 39.14 132.84 31.06
N ASN A 1232 38.30 133.45 30.20
CA ASN A 1232 36.86 133.70 30.42
C ASN A 1232 36.48 134.07 31.88
N LEU A 1233 37.08 135.17 32.35
CA LEU A 1233 36.55 136.01 33.42
C LEU A 1233 36.37 137.43 32.88
#